data_AF-A0A2R5GT03-F1
#
_entry.id   AF-A0A2R5GT03-F1
#
_cell.length_a   1.000
_cell.length_b   1.000
_cell.length_c   1.000
_cell.angle_alpha   90.00
_cell.angle_beta   90.00
_cell.angle_gamma   90.00
#
_symmetry.space_group_name_H-M   'P 1'
#
loop_
_entity.id
_entity.type
_entity.pdbx_description
1 polymer ?
#
loop_
_entity_poly.entity_id
_entity_poly.type
_entity_poly.pdbx_seq_one_letter_code
_entity_poly.pdbx_strand_id
1 'polypeptide(L)'
;MEVTKANFEAVLPRVLAAVEACDFVAVDLEMSGLYVSDEHRPRATNTMQERWSHTRDAGMQIGMLQVGVCCFTWKPPAKQTREDESVPGRGWTLQAEPFNFWVFPRHIPGLTKDARLVMQVSSIAFLASCGFDFSKAINQGVSYMDSAAAEEARKGIEVKLAEKLASSHAGPAPASSKQKEKQISLQDFRDAPTRDAMQSALRTAAAFQDHVSGQKPEKGGSDQKKSKNAESEDAASGDSEDPKYARDTDGKPYVILEKCNGFCRRFLYQEIARLFPDLHVGKFSEDNVGNHRSEALRLTYSGSASSAAATERKRITESMEKDRLELEANVGLTRVFECIRDAKKPFIGHNCFLDMSHIFAKFFGTPPERFEDFRANLHEIFPMLADTKHVYQSNEKLSSLVGSMPLGDLYKTTSDAVLNHASVKLGPEFSRYQDASENFHHEAGYDAFMTGVVFGRAWTFLKLPIKPSFASHTEFNEICLPYSEGRFRLDEPIQEADWTRFVRLVNFDPSTRSHHLHKLIKGVLGNMHVRIIWESDTSAAYKAPSLAARDKLLAANAAARAKRQSSSAKPQGAADGDDTLDMADLEILPFCGEADSSKRSREPGTGADDYTFEAKRSRNEEDVPRVASDSTSGCSIA
;
A
#
# COMPACT_ATOMS: atom_id res chain seq x y z
N MET A 1 -12.01 -11.33 -7.18
CA MET A 1 -10.88 -12.26 -7.34
C MET A 1 -9.82 -11.86 -6.34
N GLU A 2 -9.36 -12.82 -5.52
CA GLU A 2 -8.28 -12.59 -4.55
C GLU A 2 -6.92 -12.59 -5.25
N VAL A 3 -6.15 -11.52 -5.09
CA VAL A 3 -4.83 -11.37 -5.70
C VAL A 3 -3.76 -11.18 -4.62
N THR A 4 -2.76 -12.04 -4.65
CA THR A 4 -1.63 -12.10 -3.71
C THR A 4 -0.33 -12.19 -4.50
N LYS A 5 0.81 -12.07 -3.83
CA LYS A 5 2.12 -12.24 -4.47
C LYS A 5 2.28 -13.57 -5.22
N ALA A 6 1.58 -14.62 -4.78
CA ALA A 6 1.71 -15.96 -5.36
C ALA A 6 1.04 -16.09 -6.73
N ASN A 7 -0.02 -15.32 -7.00
CA ASN A 7 -0.77 -15.38 -8.26
C ASN A 7 -0.71 -14.08 -9.07
N PHE A 8 -0.10 -13.01 -8.55
CA PHE A 8 -0.09 -11.69 -9.18
C PHE A 8 0.41 -11.71 -10.63
N GLU A 9 1.58 -12.29 -10.91
CA GLU A 9 2.14 -12.31 -12.27
C GLU A 9 1.26 -13.09 -13.25
N ALA A 10 0.61 -14.16 -12.81
CA ALA A 10 -0.29 -14.96 -13.64
C ALA A 10 -1.62 -14.23 -13.92
N VAL A 11 -2.10 -13.44 -12.96
CA VAL A 11 -3.38 -12.71 -13.04
C VAL A 11 -3.21 -11.33 -13.69
N LEU A 12 -2.01 -10.75 -13.67
CA LEU A 12 -1.75 -9.39 -14.14
C LEU A 12 -2.25 -9.15 -15.58
N PRO A 13 -1.97 -9.99 -16.60
CA PRO A 13 -2.48 -9.76 -17.95
C PRO A 13 -4.01 -9.65 -18.02
N ARG A 14 -4.73 -10.43 -17.19
CA ARG A 14 -6.19 -10.42 -17.09
C ARG A 14 -6.71 -9.13 -16.45
N VAL A 15 -6.00 -8.60 -15.45
CA VAL A 15 -6.32 -7.32 -14.80
C VAL A 15 -6.12 -6.17 -15.78
N LEU A 16 -4.97 -6.12 -16.46
CA LEU A 16 -4.67 -5.06 -17.44
C LEU A 16 -5.71 -5.04 -18.56
N ALA A 17 -6.05 -6.23 -19.11
CA ALA A 17 -7.11 -6.34 -20.11
C ALA A 17 -8.50 -5.89 -19.59
N ALA A 18 -8.81 -6.14 -18.31
CA ALA A 18 -10.06 -5.66 -17.70
C ALA A 18 -10.09 -4.13 -17.64
N VAL A 19 -8.99 -3.51 -17.20
CA VAL A 19 -8.83 -2.05 -17.15
C VAL A 19 -8.92 -1.43 -18.54
N GLU A 20 -8.30 -2.04 -19.54
CA GLU A 20 -8.35 -1.58 -20.94
C GLU A 20 -9.72 -1.77 -21.61
N ALA A 21 -10.51 -2.76 -21.19
CA ALA A 21 -11.82 -3.06 -21.79
C ALA A 21 -13.02 -2.41 -21.07
N CYS A 22 -12.88 -1.99 -19.81
CA CYS A 22 -14.00 -1.46 -19.04
C CYS A 22 -14.53 -0.10 -19.54
N ASP A 23 -15.71 0.32 -19.10
CA ASP A 23 -16.23 1.67 -19.31
C ASP A 23 -15.83 2.62 -18.16
N PHE A 24 -15.61 2.10 -16.94
CA PHE A 24 -15.07 2.83 -15.80
C PHE A 24 -14.43 1.89 -14.77
N VAL A 25 -13.64 2.44 -13.85
CA VAL A 25 -12.98 1.72 -12.75
C VAL A 25 -13.41 2.32 -11.42
N ALA A 26 -13.78 1.49 -10.45
CA ALA A 26 -13.99 1.91 -9.07
C ALA A 26 -12.88 1.37 -8.16
N VAL A 27 -12.50 2.15 -7.14
CA VAL A 27 -11.43 1.82 -6.19
C VAL A 27 -11.89 2.02 -4.75
N ASP A 28 -11.31 1.24 -3.86
CA ASP A 28 -11.39 1.41 -2.40
C ASP A 28 -10.12 0.81 -1.76
N LEU A 29 -9.71 1.29 -0.58
CA LEU A 29 -8.50 0.86 0.11
C LEU A 29 -8.76 0.51 1.58
N GLU A 30 -8.13 -0.56 2.06
CA GLU A 30 -8.00 -0.81 3.50
C GLU A 30 -6.61 -0.39 4.00
N MET A 31 -6.61 0.40 5.07
CA MET A 31 -5.43 1.11 5.57
C MET A 31 -5.18 0.80 7.05
N SER A 32 -3.92 0.88 7.48
CA SER A 32 -3.54 0.68 8.89
C SER A 32 -3.94 1.83 9.81
N GLY A 33 -4.56 2.89 9.29
CA GLY A 33 -5.00 4.07 10.02
C GLY A 33 -5.68 5.10 9.12
N LEU A 34 -6.14 6.20 9.71
CA LEU A 34 -6.78 7.30 8.98
C LEU A 34 -5.96 8.59 9.03
N TYR A 35 -5.18 8.80 10.08
CA TYR A 35 -4.32 9.95 10.30
C TYR A 35 -3.11 9.56 11.15
N VAL A 36 -2.01 10.30 11.04
CA VAL A 36 -0.73 9.94 11.67
C VAL A 36 -0.65 10.29 13.17
N SER A 37 -1.34 11.34 13.61
CA SER A 37 -1.47 11.72 15.02
C SER A 37 -2.75 12.53 15.26
N ASP A 38 -3.16 12.73 16.51
CA ASP A 38 -4.37 13.50 16.86
C ASP A 38 -4.33 14.96 16.38
N GLU A 39 -3.14 15.54 16.21
CA GLU A 39 -2.97 16.86 15.60
C GLU A 39 -3.35 16.86 14.12
N HIS A 40 -3.09 15.75 13.43
CA HIS A 40 -3.43 15.56 12.01
C HIS A 40 -4.88 15.11 11.81
N ARG A 41 -5.64 14.86 12.87
CA ARG A 41 -7.05 14.48 12.75
C ARG A 41 -7.81 15.61 12.02
N PRO A 42 -8.46 15.32 10.88
CA PRO A 42 -9.18 16.34 10.13
C PRO A 42 -10.25 17.02 10.99
N ARG A 43 -10.28 18.34 10.95
CA ARG A 43 -11.27 19.18 11.64
C ARG A 43 -12.07 19.97 10.62
N ALA A 44 -13.29 20.31 11.00
CA ALA A 44 -14.13 21.19 10.18
C ALA A 44 -13.40 22.51 9.90
N THR A 45 -12.85 23.15 10.93
CA THR A 45 -12.13 24.43 10.86
C THR A 45 -10.92 24.46 9.95
N ASN A 46 -10.36 23.31 9.53
CA ASN A 46 -9.12 23.32 8.78
C ASN A 46 -9.27 24.09 7.45
N THR A 47 -8.20 24.75 7.02
CA THR A 47 -8.11 25.25 5.64
C THR A 47 -7.96 24.06 4.68
N MET A 48 -8.11 24.33 3.38
CA MET A 48 -7.85 23.31 2.35
C MET A 48 -6.41 22.83 2.36
N GLN A 49 -5.46 23.76 2.54
CA GLN A 49 -4.04 23.44 2.62
C GLN A 49 -3.70 22.64 3.87
N GLU A 50 -4.31 22.93 5.03
CA GLU A 50 -4.11 22.15 6.25
C GLU A 50 -4.67 20.72 6.12
N ARG A 51 -5.89 20.58 5.58
CA ARG A 51 -6.47 19.26 5.28
C ARG A 51 -5.58 18.46 4.35
N TRP A 52 -5.06 19.11 3.31
CA TRP A 52 -4.12 18.47 2.40
C TRP A 52 -2.85 18.06 3.14
N SER A 53 -2.20 18.94 3.90
CA SER A 53 -1.00 18.58 4.67
C SER A 53 -1.24 17.35 5.55
N HIS A 54 -2.35 17.30 6.29
CA HIS A 54 -2.67 16.14 7.13
C HIS A 54 -2.92 14.85 6.33
N THR A 55 -3.68 14.96 5.23
CA THR A 55 -4.02 13.81 4.37
C THR A 55 -2.81 13.33 3.58
N ARG A 56 -1.92 14.24 3.20
CA ARG A 56 -0.63 13.97 2.56
C ARG A 56 0.25 13.15 3.48
N ASP A 57 0.39 13.59 4.73
CA ASP A 57 1.22 12.91 5.72
C ASP A 57 0.67 11.50 6.05
N ALA A 58 -0.66 11.35 6.10
CA ALA A 58 -1.31 10.03 6.16
C ALA A 58 -0.98 9.18 4.93
N GLY A 59 -1.14 9.73 3.73
CA GLY A 59 -0.82 9.07 2.45
C GLY A 59 0.60 8.52 2.40
N MET A 60 1.56 9.24 2.99
CA MET A 60 2.97 8.86 3.04
C MET A 60 3.30 7.83 4.14
N GLN A 61 2.70 7.94 5.33
CA GLN A 61 3.15 7.18 6.51
C GLN A 61 2.23 6.03 6.91
N ILE A 62 0.92 6.12 6.63
CA ILE A 62 -0.02 5.04 6.93
C ILE A 62 0.16 3.92 5.91
N GLY A 63 0.15 2.68 6.40
CA GLY A 63 0.27 1.47 5.60
C GLY A 63 -1.01 1.19 4.81
N MET A 64 -0.84 0.86 3.53
CA MET A 64 -1.91 0.31 2.69
C MET A 64 -1.83 -1.21 2.80
N LEU A 65 -2.94 -1.88 3.11
CA LEU A 65 -2.98 -3.32 3.42
C LEU A 65 -3.76 -4.12 2.37
N GLN A 66 -4.79 -3.51 1.79
CA GLN A 66 -5.60 -4.10 0.73
C GLN A 66 -6.06 -3.03 -0.25
N VAL A 67 -6.15 -3.38 -1.53
CA VAL A 67 -6.63 -2.50 -2.61
C VAL A 67 -7.72 -3.21 -3.38
N GLY A 68 -8.89 -2.60 -3.44
CA GLY A 68 -10.00 -3.03 -4.28
C GLY A 68 -9.97 -2.29 -5.59
N VAL A 69 -9.97 -3.02 -6.71
CA VAL A 69 -10.17 -2.43 -8.05
C VAL A 69 -11.30 -3.19 -8.72
N CYS A 70 -12.39 -2.51 -9.05
CA CYS A 70 -13.50 -3.12 -9.77
C CYS A 70 -13.68 -2.48 -11.14
N CYS A 71 -13.51 -3.28 -12.19
CA CYS A 71 -13.72 -2.86 -13.57
C CYS A 71 -15.18 -3.07 -13.96
N PHE A 72 -15.81 -2.06 -14.56
CA PHE A 72 -17.22 -2.11 -14.93
C PHE A 72 -17.44 -1.93 -16.42
N THR A 73 -18.25 -2.79 -17.05
CA THR A 73 -18.61 -2.71 -18.46
C THR A 73 -20.12 -2.79 -18.64
N TRP A 74 -20.68 -1.86 -19.41
CA TRP A 74 -22.07 -1.89 -19.84
C TRP A 74 -22.26 -2.90 -20.98
N LYS A 75 -23.12 -3.89 -20.75
CA LYS A 75 -23.53 -4.88 -21.74
C LYS A 75 -24.94 -4.54 -22.25
N PRO A 76 -25.15 -4.46 -23.57
CA PRO A 76 -26.46 -4.18 -24.13
C PRO A 76 -27.44 -5.34 -23.87
N PRO A 77 -28.75 -5.07 -23.88
CA PRO A 77 -29.77 -6.12 -23.79
C PRO A 77 -29.67 -7.11 -24.96
N ALA A 78 -29.99 -8.38 -24.71
CA ALA A 78 -29.99 -9.42 -25.75
C ALA A 78 -31.09 -9.23 -26.81
N LYS A 79 -32.18 -8.54 -26.48
CA LYS A 79 -33.24 -8.10 -27.39
C LYS A 79 -33.70 -6.72 -26.94
N GLN A 80 -33.72 -5.76 -27.85
CA GLN A 80 -34.12 -4.38 -27.58
C GLN A 80 -35.63 -4.26 -27.85
N THR A 81 -36.43 -3.92 -26.84
CA THR A 81 -37.87 -3.69 -27.01
C THR A 81 -38.15 -2.20 -27.16
N ARG A 82 -39.28 -1.83 -27.81
CA ARG A 82 -39.73 -0.43 -27.93
C ARG A 82 -39.91 0.28 -26.59
N GLU A 83 -40.16 -0.47 -25.50
CA GLU A 83 -40.27 0.09 -24.15
C GLU A 83 -38.89 0.43 -23.54
N ASP A 84 -37.83 -0.30 -23.92
CA ASP A 84 -36.45 -0.06 -23.44
C ASP A 84 -35.85 1.24 -23.98
N GLU A 85 -36.27 1.70 -25.17
CA GLU A 85 -35.81 2.95 -25.77
C GLU A 85 -36.26 4.20 -24.99
N SER A 86 -37.34 4.09 -24.20
CA SER A 86 -37.93 5.24 -23.49
C SER A 86 -37.22 5.58 -22.17
N VAL A 87 -36.38 4.69 -21.64
CA VAL A 87 -35.68 4.85 -20.35
C VAL A 87 -34.19 4.48 -20.52
N PRO A 88 -33.26 5.45 -20.49
CA PRO A 88 -31.83 5.18 -20.58
C PRO A 88 -31.36 4.18 -19.50
N GLY A 89 -30.60 3.16 -19.91
CA GLY A 89 -30.12 2.09 -19.03
C GLY A 89 -31.08 0.91 -18.85
N ARG A 90 -32.35 1.02 -19.24
CA ARG A 90 -33.30 -0.09 -19.15
C ARG A 90 -32.87 -1.25 -20.06
N GLY A 91 -32.83 -2.45 -19.50
CA GLY A 91 -32.38 -3.67 -20.18
C GLY A 91 -30.86 -3.83 -20.28
N TRP A 92 -30.08 -2.80 -19.96
CA TRP A 92 -28.62 -2.92 -19.90
C TRP A 92 -28.20 -3.72 -18.67
N THR A 93 -27.07 -4.42 -18.81
CA THR A 93 -26.41 -5.10 -17.70
C THR A 93 -25.09 -4.40 -17.40
N LEU A 94 -24.93 -3.93 -16.17
CA LEU A 94 -23.65 -3.47 -15.65
C LEU A 94 -22.85 -4.70 -15.16
N GLN A 95 -21.89 -5.13 -15.97
CA GLN A 95 -21.00 -6.24 -15.62
C GLN A 95 -19.83 -5.73 -14.77
N ALA A 96 -19.56 -6.36 -13.64
CA ALA A 96 -18.52 -6.00 -12.69
C ALA A 96 -17.45 -7.08 -12.55
N GLU A 97 -16.18 -6.68 -12.52
CA GLU A 97 -15.01 -7.55 -12.36
C GLU A 97 -14.15 -7.05 -11.19
N PRO A 98 -14.47 -7.44 -9.95
CA PRO A 98 -13.76 -6.96 -8.76
C PRO A 98 -12.49 -7.77 -8.47
N PHE A 99 -11.37 -7.07 -8.34
CA PHE A 99 -10.07 -7.60 -7.91
C PHE A 99 -9.74 -7.07 -6.53
N ASN A 100 -9.33 -7.97 -5.64
CA ASN A 100 -8.97 -7.66 -4.26
C ASN A 100 -7.49 -7.98 -4.06
N PHE A 101 -6.64 -6.96 -4.11
CA PHE A 101 -5.19 -7.10 -3.98
C PHE A 101 -4.79 -6.96 -2.52
N TRP A 102 -4.20 -8.03 -1.98
CA TRP A 102 -3.44 -7.92 -0.73
C TRP A 102 -2.13 -7.23 -1.05
N VAL A 103 -1.71 -6.27 -0.23
CA VAL A 103 -0.50 -5.49 -0.52
C VAL A 103 0.38 -5.30 0.70
N PHE A 104 1.69 -5.26 0.48
CA PHE A 104 2.67 -4.89 1.50
C PHE A 104 3.98 -4.43 0.85
N PRO A 105 4.57 -3.30 1.27
CA PRO A 105 5.81 -2.80 0.70
C PRO A 105 6.96 -3.75 1.07
N ARG A 106 7.78 -4.17 0.10
CA ARG A 106 8.94 -5.04 0.35
C ARG A 106 10.23 -4.28 0.16
N HIS A 107 11.10 -4.42 1.16
CA HIS A 107 12.46 -3.97 1.08
C HIS A 107 13.33 -5.04 0.40
N ILE A 108 13.89 -4.68 -0.76
CA ILE A 108 15.03 -5.34 -1.38
C ILE A 108 16.32 -4.58 -1.03
N PRO A 109 17.26 -5.21 -0.30
CA PRO A 109 18.53 -4.59 0.08
C PRO A 109 19.31 -4.07 -1.13
N GLY A 110 19.68 -2.80 -1.08
CA GLY A 110 20.49 -2.16 -2.13
C GLY A 110 19.72 -1.73 -3.38
N LEU A 111 18.43 -2.04 -3.48
CA LEU A 111 17.54 -1.61 -4.58
C LEU A 111 16.40 -0.69 -4.13
N THR A 112 15.89 -0.86 -2.90
CA THR A 112 14.72 -0.11 -2.41
C THR A 112 14.98 0.50 -1.04
N LYS A 113 14.13 1.45 -0.64
CA LYS A 113 14.15 2.04 0.71
C LYS A 113 13.41 1.11 1.68
N ASP A 114 13.91 1.03 2.91
CA ASP A 114 13.24 0.30 3.99
C ASP A 114 12.09 1.14 4.56
N ALA A 115 10.85 0.79 4.17
CA ALA A 115 9.67 1.58 4.48
C ALA A 115 9.27 1.44 5.96
N ARG A 116 8.92 2.56 6.59
CA ARG A 116 8.36 2.61 7.95
C ARG A 116 6.89 2.99 7.88
N LEU A 117 6.04 2.17 8.50
CA LEU A 117 4.60 2.35 8.47
C LEU A 117 4.07 2.70 9.86
N VAL A 118 3.12 3.64 9.91
CA VAL A 118 2.35 3.99 11.10
C VAL A 118 1.06 3.17 11.12
N MET A 119 0.71 2.66 12.30
CA MET A 119 -0.54 1.93 12.52
C MET A 119 -1.35 2.62 13.63
N GLN A 120 -2.61 2.93 13.33
CA GLN A 120 -3.55 3.47 14.29
C GLN A 120 -4.28 2.32 14.98
N VAL A 121 -4.14 2.23 16.31
CA VAL A 121 -4.67 1.10 17.10
C VAL A 121 -6.17 0.88 16.87
N SER A 122 -6.97 1.94 16.82
CA SER A 122 -8.42 1.84 16.59
C SER A 122 -8.76 1.28 15.20
N SER A 123 -8.00 1.64 14.16
CA SER A 123 -8.23 1.16 12.80
C SER A 123 -7.83 -0.30 12.65
N ILE A 124 -6.72 -0.72 13.25
CA ILE A 124 -6.31 -2.12 13.29
C ILE A 124 -7.34 -2.96 14.05
N ALA A 125 -7.82 -2.49 15.20
CA ALA A 125 -8.85 -3.19 15.97
C ALA A 125 -10.18 -3.30 15.19
N PHE A 126 -10.58 -2.24 14.46
CA PHE A 126 -11.76 -2.25 13.60
C PHE A 126 -11.65 -3.26 12.47
N LEU A 127 -10.55 -3.25 11.71
CA LEU A 127 -10.29 -4.24 10.66
C LEU A 127 -10.27 -5.68 11.21
N ALA A 128 -9.65 -5.89 12.38
CA ALA A 128 -9.66 -7.19 13.04
C ALA A 128 -11.09 -7.67 13.37
N SER A 129 -11.96 -6.76 13.83
CA SER A 129 -13.38 -7.06 14.11
C SER A 129 -14.19 -7.37 12.85
N CYS A 130 -13.73 -6.91 11.68
CA CYS A 130 -14.28 -7.26 10.37
C CYS A 130 -13.68 -8.55 9.79
N GLY A 131 -12.78 -9.22 10.51
CA GLY A 131 -12.16 -10.47 10.07
C GLY A 131 -10.97 -10.28 9.11
N PHE A 132 -10.35 -9.09 9.07
CA PHE A 132 -9.21 -8.82 8.21
C PHE A 132 -7.98 -9.68 8.57
N ASP A 133 -7.35 -10.29 7.55
CA ASP A 133 -6.17 -11.14 7.73
C ASP A 133 -4.87 -10.34 7.53
N PHE A 134 -4.36 -9.75 8.63
CA PHE A 134 -3.08 -9.03 8.62
C PHE A 134 -1.89 -9.92 8.24
N SER A 135 -1.94 -11.21 8.59
CA SER A 135 -0.87 -12.14 8.24
C SER A 135 -0.82 -12.36 6.74
N LYS A 136 -1.97 -12.41 6.07
CA LYS A 136 -2.06 -12.49 4.61
C LYS A 136 -1.54 -11.23 3.94
N ALA A 137 -1.89 -10.04 4.45
CA ALA A 137 -1.33 -8.78 3.95
C ALA A 137 0.21 -8.79 4.01
N ILE A 138 0.79 -9.05 5.20
CA ILE A 138 2.24 -9.01 5.40
C ILE A 138 2.97 -10.13 4.62
N ASN A 139 2.51 -11.37 4.75
CA ASN A 139 3.23 -12.53 4.20
C ASN A 139 2.96 -12.74 2.71
N GLN A 140 1.77 -12.40 2.23
CA GLN A 140 1.32 -12.70 0.87
C GLN A 140 0.97 -11.44 0.06
N GLY A 141 1.12 -10.24 0.62
CA GLY A 141 0.85 -9.00 -0.11
C GLY A 141 1.71 -8.86 -1.36
N VAL A 142 1.10 -8.43 -2.46
CA VAL A 142 1.79 -7.95 -3.65
C VAL A 142 2.60 -6.71 -3.26
N SER A 143 3.82 -6.61 -3.77
CA SER A 143 4.64 -5.43 -3.48
C SER A 143 4.23 -4.25 -4.33
N TYR A 144 4.72 -3.08 -3.97
CA TYR A 144 4.53 -1.85 -4.71
C TYR A 144 5.66 -0.89 -4.38
N MET A 145 5.96 -0.01 -5.33
CA MET A 145 6.82 1.15 -5.14
C MET A 145 6.39 2.23 -6.13
N ASP A 146 6.59 3.50 -5.81
CA ASP A 146 6.17 4.56 -6.70
C ASP A 146 6.97 4.55 -8.01
N SER A 147 6.33 5.02 -9.09
CA SER A 147 6.89 5.00 -10.44
C SER A 147 8.21 5.78 -10.54
N ALA A 148 8.33 6.89 -9.80
CA ALA A 148 9.53 7.72 -9.79
C ALA A 148 10.71 6.97 -9.12
N ALA A 149 10.48 6.32 -7.98
CA ALA A 149 11.48 5.49 -7.31
C ALA A 149 11.86 4.26 -8.14
N ALA A 150 10.91 3.66 -8.87
CA ALA A 150 11.20 2.53 -9.75
C ALA A 150 12.14 2.95 -10.89
N GLU A 151 11.89 4.09 -11.51
CA GLU A 151 12.72 4.66 -12.56
C GLU A 151 14.14 5.03 -12.05
N GLU A 152 14.24 5.61 -10.85
CA GLU A 152 15.52 5.88 -10.20
C GLU A 152 16.30 4.58 -9.94
N ALA A 153 15.62 3.53 -9.45
CA ALA A 153 16.24 2.23 -9.19
C ALA A 153 16.71 1.55 -10.49
N ARG A 154 15.93 1.61 -11.58
CA ARG A 154 16.33 1.10 -12.91
C ARG A 154 17.63 1.74 -13.37
N LYS A 155 17.69 3.09 -13.35
CA LYS A 155 18.91 3.85 -13.68
C LYS A 155 20.07 3.48 -12.77
N GLY A 156 19.82 3.31 -11.47
CA GLY A 156 20.82 2.88 -10.50
C GLY A 156 21.43 1.52 -10.83
N ILE A 157 20.65 0.56 -11.33
CA ILE A 157 21.14 -0.75 -11.77
C ILE A 157 22.03 -0.59 -13.01
N GLU A 158 21.62 0.21 -14.00
CA GLU A 158 22.40 0.44 -15.22
C GLU A 158 23.75 1.11 -14.92
N VAL A 159 23.77 2.12 -14.05
CA VAL A 159 25.01 2.78 -13.61
C VAL A 159 25.93 1.80 -12.89
N LYS A 160 25.41 1.00 -11.94
CA LYS A 160 26.19 -0.03 -11.24
C LYS A 160 26.74 -1.08 -12.20
N LEU A 161 25.97 -1.49 -13.21
CA LEU A 161 26.42 -2.41 -14.25
C LEU A 161 27.59 -1.80 -15.03
N ALA A 162 27.46 -0.56 -15.49
CA ALA A 162 28.52 0.14 -16.22
C ALA A 162 29.80 0.28 -15.39
N GLU A 163 29.69 0.67 -14.13
CA GLU A 163 30.82 0.80 -13.20
C GLU A 163 31.54 -0.55 -12.95
N LYS A 164 30.78 -1.63 -12.74
CA LYS A 164 31.33 -2.99 -12.55
C LYS A 164 31.98 -3.53 -13.84
N LEU A 165 31.40 -3.24 -15.00
CA LEU A 165 31.99 -3.63 -16.29
C LEU A 165 33.24 -2.81 -16.65
N ALA A 166 33.31 -1.54 -16.22
CA ALA A 166 34.50 -0.72 -16.38
C ALA A 166 35.64 -1.19 -15.47
N SER A 167 35.35 -1.51 -14.20
CA SER A 167 36.35 -1.99 -13.26
C SER A 167 36.91 -3.37 -13.63
N SER A 168 36.12 -4.23 -14.29
CA SER A 168 36.60 -5.52 -14.83
C SER A 168 37.47 -5.41 -16.10
N HIS A 169 37.54 -4.24 -16.77
CA HIS A 169 38.50 -3.97 -17.86
C HIS A 169 39.86 -3.51 -17.36
N ALA A 170 39.94 -2.98 -16.14
CA ALA A 170 41.21 -2.64 -15.53
C ALA A 170 41.93 -3.94 -15.15
N GLY A 171 42.76 -4.46 -16.05
CA GLY A 171 43.93 -5.24 -15.61
C GLY A 171 44.65 -4.48 -14.49
N PRO A 172 45.36 -5.16 -13.56
CA PRO A 172 45.80 -4.60 -12.29
C PRO A 172 46.28 -3.17 -12.49
N ALA A 173 45.50 -2.21 -11.99
CA ALA A 173 45.71 -0.81 -12.30
C ALA A 173 47.17 -0.46 -11.92
N PRO A 174 47.94 0.21 -12.80
CA PRO A 174 49.19 0.80 -12.36
C PRO A 174 48.84 1.77 -11.23
N ALA A 175 49.40 1.53 -10.05
CA ALA A 175 49.06 2.19 -8.80
C ALA A 175 48.88 3.71 -8.96
N SER A 176 47.65 4.18 -9.15
CA SER A 176 47.33 5.59 -9.14
C SER A 176 47.07 6.02 -7.69
N SER A 177 48.12 6.52 -7.05
CA SER A 177 48.13 7.66 -6.12
C SER A 177 46.89 7.95 -5.26
N LYS A 178 46.28 6.95 -4.65
CA LYS A 178 45.35 7.11 -3.51
C LYS A 178 45.73 6.13 -2.40
N GLN A 179 46.44 6.67 -1.40
CA GLN A 179 46.91 6.02 -0.16
C GLN A 179 47.76 4.75 -0.40
N LYS A 180 49.00 4.72 0.09
CA LYS A 180 49.77 3.47 0.22
C LYS A 180 48.97 2.54 1.14
N GLU A 181 48.11 1.70 0.57
CA GLU A 181 47.49 0.62 1.32
C GLU A 181 48.61 -0.26 1.85
N LYS A 182 48.65 -0.40 3.18
CA LYS A 182 49.71 -1.15 3.87
C LYS A 182 49.60 -2.61 3.42
N GLN A 183 50.61 -3.09 2.70
CA GLN A 183 50.69 -4.48 2.25
C GLN A 183 50.59 -5.40 3.47
N ILE A 184 49.58 -6.28 3.50
CA ILE A 184 49.42 -7.23 4.61
C ILE A 184 50.40 -8.36 4.39
N SER A 185 51.28 -8.57 5.36
CA SER A 185 52.23 -9.67 5.39
C SER A 185 51.73 -10.78 6.33
N LEU A 186 52.27 -11.99 6.16
CA LEU A 186 52.04 -13.09 7.10
C LEU A 186 52.44 -12.73 8.55
N GLN A 187 53.36 -11.79 8.74
CA GLN A 187 53.83 -11.37 10.05
C GLN A 187 52.87 -10.42 10.78
N ASP A 188 51.88 -9.85 10.06
CA ASP A 188 50.87 -8.97 10.65
C ASP A 188 49.80 -9.73 11.47
N PHE A 189 49.73 -11.05 11.31
CA PHE A 189 48.85 -11.93 12.09
C PHE A 189 49.54 -12.35 13.39
N ARG A 190 49.04 -11.84 14.52
CA ARG A 190 49.68 -12.01 15.84
C ARG A 190 49.59 -13.45 16.35
N ASP A 191 48.46 -14.11 16.17
CA ASP A 191 48.23 -15.46 16.65
C ASP A 191 48.75 -16.52 15.64
N ALA A 192 49.36 -17.58 16.18
CA ALA A 192 49.89 -18.69 15.37
C ALA A 192 48.79 -19.44 14.57
N PRO A 193 47.60 -19.74 15.13
CA PRO A 193 46.55 -20.44 14.40
C PRO A 193 46.10 -19.72 13.12
N THR A 194 45.92 -18.39 13.17
CA THR A 194 45.54 -17.61 11.97
C THR A 194 46.66 -17.59 10.93
N ARG A 195 47.93 -17.48 11.36
CA ARG A 195 49.08 -17.59 10.45
C ARG A 195 49.12 -18.93 9.74
N ASP A 196 48.93 -20.01 10.49
CA ASP A 196 48.96 -21.37 9.96
C ASP A 196 47.78 -21.62 9.00
N ALA A 197 46.60 -21.08 9.31
CA ALA A 197 45.44 -21.11 8.41
C ALA A 197 45.70 -20.35 7.10
N MET A 198 46.31 -19.15 7.15
CA MET A 198 46.65 -18.39 5.94
C MET A 198 47.71 -19.10 5.09
N GLN A 199 48.72 -19.71 5.72
CA GLN A 199 49.69 -20.55 5.01
C GLN A 199 49.03 -21.79 4.41
N SER A 200 48.10 -22.42 5.13
CA SER A 200 47.34 -23.57 4.64
C SER A 200 46.50 -23.23 3.40
N ALA A 201 45.85 -22.06 3.41
CA ALA A 201 45.11 -21.55 2.27
C ALA A 201 46.01 -21.29 1.06
N LEU A 202 47.20 -20.71 1.24
CA LEU A 202 48.19 -20.53 0.17
C LEU A 202 48.74 -21.86 -0.37
N ARG A 203 48.96 -22.86 0.49
CA ARG A 203 49.32 -24.22 0.06
C ARG A 203 48.20 -24.88 -0.74
N THR A 204 46.95 -24.64 -0.34
CA THR A 204 45.78 -25.13 -1.07
C THR A 204 45.68 -24.49 -2.45
N ALA A 205 45.94 -23.18 -2.56
CA ALA A 205 46.01 -22.48 -3.84
C ALA A 205 47.13 -23.03 -4.75
N ALA A 206 48.33 -23.28 -4.20
CA ALA A 206 49.43 -23.89 -4.94
C ALA A 206 49.07 -25.29 -5.47
N ALA A 207 48.55 -26.17 -4.61
CA ALA A 207 48.13 -27.50 -5.02
C ALA A 207 47.02 -27.47 -6.07
N PHE A 208 46.09 -26.52 -5.95
CA PHE A 208 45.04 -26.32 -6.95
C PHE A 208 45.60 -25.85 -8.29
N GLN A 209 46.54 -24.90 -8.31
CA GLN A 209 47.24 -24.46 -9.53
C GLN A 209 47.96 -25.63 -10.22
N ASP A 210 48.66 -26.47 -9.47
CA ASP A 210 49.37 -27.64 -10.03
C ASP A 210 48.38 -28.64 -10.65
N HIS A 211 47.27 -28.92 -9.95
CA HIS A 211 46.22 -29.82 -10.43
C HIS A 211 45.63 -29.35 -11.78
N VAL A 212 45.27 -28.06 -11.87
CA VAL A 212 44.64 -27.51 -13.09
C VAL A 212 45.66 -27.25 -14.21
N SER A 213 46.94 -27.01 -13.89
CA SER A 213 48.02 -26.87 -14.88
C SER A 213 48.46 -28.20 -15.48
N GLY A 214 48.31 -29.31 -14.75
CA GLY A 214 48.60 -30.67 -15.20
C GLY A 214 47.58 -31.26 -16.19
N GLN A 215 46.38 -30.68 -16.30
CA GLN A 215 45.31 -31.10 -17.22
C GLN A 215 45.36 -30.39 -18.59
N LYS A 216 46.55 -30.17 -19.16
CA LYS A 216 46.66 -29.61 -20.52
C LYS A 216 46.19 -30.64 -21.56
N PRO A 217 45.38 -30.25 -22.57
CA PRO A 217 45.04 -31.14 -23.67
C PRO A 217 46.29 -31.35 -24.54
N GLU A 218 46.71 -32.61 -24.71
CA GLU A 218 47.75 -32.96 -25.67
C GLU A 218 47.31 -32.51 -27.07
N LYS A 219 48.17 -31.72 -27.73
CA LYS A 219 47.99 -31.33 -29.12
C LYS A 219 48.11 -32.57 -30.01
N GLY A 220 47.04 -32.87 -30.75
CA GLY A 220 47.00 -33.94 -31.72
C GLY A 220 48.12 -33.83 -32.78
N GLY A 221 48.77 -34.96 -33.02
CA GLY A 221 49.70 -35.21 -34.11
C GLY A 221 49.48 -36.61 -34.68
N SER A 222 48.82 -36.64 -35.84
CA SER A 222 48.79 -37.63 -36.93
C SER A 222 49.28 -39.09 -36.75
N ASP A 223 48.38 -40.00 -37.09
CA ASP A 223 48.55 -41.22 -37.91
C ASP A 223 49.68 -42.23 -37.62
N GLN A 224 49.30 -43.44 -37.18
CA GLN A 224 49.51 -44.68 -37.97
C GLN A 224 48.73 -45.90 -37.43
N LYS A 225 48.06 -46.58 -38.37
CA LYS A 225 47.44 -47.92 -38.29
C LYS A 225 48.39 -49.00 -37.73
N LYS A 226 47.88 -49.90 -36.85
CA LYS A 226 47.67 -51.34 -37.16
C LYS A 226 47.04 -52.13 -36.01
N SER A 227 46.24 -53.11 -36.43
CA SER A 227 45.38 -54.09 -35.74
C SER A 227 46.02 -54.95 -34.65
N LYS A 228 45.22 -55.40 -33.66
CA LYS A 228 44.63 -56.77 -33.62
C LYS A 228 43.76 -57.01 -32.36
N ASN A 229 42.73 -57.83 -32.58
CA ASN A 229 41.71 -58.41 -31.70
C ASN A 229 42.13 -58.83 -30.28
N ALA A 230 41.20 -58.71 -29.31
CA ALA A 230 40.60 -59.84 -28.57
C ALA A 230 39.45 -59.36 -27.67
N GLU A 231 38.49 -60.25 -27.44
CA GLU A 231 37.21 -60.06 -26.77
C GLU A 231 37.30 -59.92 -25.24
N SER A 232 36.20 -59.38 -24.69
CA SER A 232 35.67 -59.51 -23.31
C SER A 232 36.53 -59.02 -22.14
N GLU A 233 36.03 -58.01 -21.42
CA GLU A 233 35.38 -58.18 -20.10
C GLU A 233 35.06 -56.80 -19.52
N ASP A 234 33.88 -56.71 -18.90
CA ASP A 234 33.43 -55.57 -18.11
C ASP A 234 34.45 -55.24 -17.02
N ALA A 235 35.21 -54.15 -17.22
CA ALA A 235 36.00 -53.53 -16.18
C ALA A 235 35.65 -52.05 -16.14
N ALA A 236 34.92 -51.68 -15.09
CA ALA A 236 34.69 -50.32 -14.67
C ALA A 236 36.04 -49.58 -14.55
N SER A 237 36.36 -48.74 -15.52
CA SER A 237 37.37 -47.70 -15.36
C SER A 237 36.70 -46.53 -14.65
N GLY A 238 36.71 -46.59 -13.31
CA GLY A 238 36.49 -45.41 -12.50
C GLY A 238 37.59 -44.40 -12.80
N ASP A 239 37.22 -43.29 -13.43
CA ASP A 239 38.05 -42.09 -13.44
C ASP A 239 38.29 -41.70 -11.98
N SER A 240 39.57 -41.58 -11.61
CA SER A 240 40.01 -41.24 -10.26
C SER A 240 39.52 -39.84 -9.88
N GLU A 241 38.37 -39.74 -9.22
CA GLU A 241 37.91 -38.52 -8.58
C GLU A 241 38.86 -38.19 -7.43
N ASP A 242 39.62 -37.10 -7.55
CA ASP A 242 40.34 -36.50 -6.43
C ASP A 242 39.29 -35.76 -5.57
N PRO A 243 38.91 -36.28 -4.38
CA PRO A 243 37.74 -35.82 -3.61
C PRO A 243 37.86 -34.39 -3.04
N LYS A 244 38.93 -33.68 -3.39
CA LYS A 244 39.28 -32.35 -2.90
C LYS A 244 38.81 -31.19 -3.81
N TYR A 245 38.52 -31.45 -5.09
CA TYR A 245 38.19 -30.41 -6.07
C TYR A 245 36.79 -30.61 -6.64
N ALA A 246 35.88 -29.66 -6.38
CA ALA A 246 34.53 -29.67 -6.91
C ALA A 246 34.50 -29.13 -8.34
N ARG A 247 33.42 -29.40 -9.10
CA ARG A 247 33.23 -28.88 -10.47
C ARG A 247 32.01 -27.97 -10.54
N ASP A 248 32.11 -26.86 -11.26
CA ASP A 248 30.97 -25.98 -11.54
C ASP A 248 30.04 -26.59 -12.61
N THR A 249 28.95 -25.90 -12.94
CA THR A 249 27.96 -26.34 -13.94
C THR A 249 28.55 -26.52 -15.35
N ASP A 250 29.68 -25.87 -15.63
CA ASP A 250 30.42 -25.98 -16.89
C ASP A 250 31.51 -27.09 -16.82
N GLY A 251 31.55 -27.84 -15.72
CA GLY A 251 32.52 -28.91 -15.48
C GLY A 251 33.91 -28.42 -15.08
N LYS A 252 34.11 -27.13 -14.79
CA LYS A 252 35.43 -26.58 -14.42
C LYS A 252 35.75 -26.83 -12.95
N PRO A 253 36.97 -27.28 -12.63
CA PRO A 253 37.35 -27.55 -11.25
C PRO A 253 37.48 -26.23 -10.44
N TYR A 254 37.09 -26.28 -9.18
CA TYR A 254 37.25 -25.22 -8.20
C TYR A 254 37.55 -25.78 -6.79
N VAL A 255 38.08 -24.94 -5.91
CA VAL A 255 38.26 -25.28 -4.49
C VAL A 255 37.76 -24.16 -3.58
N ILE A 256 37.10 -24.51 -2.48
CA ILE A 256 36.63 -23.56 -1.47
C ILE A 256 37.66 -23.51 -0.34
N LEU A 257 38.15 -22.32 -0.02
CA LEU A 257 39.01 -22.06 1.13
C LEU A 257 38.17 -21.94 2.40
N GLU A 258 38.77 -22.30 3.54
CA GLU A 258 38.11 -22.20 4.85
C GLU A 258 37.61 -20.78 5.13
N LYS A 259 36.44 -20.70 5.81
CA LYS A 259 35.82 -19.43 6.18
C LYS A 259 36.76 -18.66 7.11
N CYS A 260 37.05 -17.40 6.76
CA CYS A 260 37.90 -16.53 7.57
C CYS A 260 37.30 -15.13 7.69
N ASN A 261 37.86 -14.29 8.57
CA ASN A 261 37.40 -12.91 8.77
C ASN A 261 37.86 -11.97 7.63
N GLY A 262 37.35 -10.73 7.61
CA GLY A 262 37.65 -9.77 6.52
C GLY A 262 39.13 -9.44 6.34
N PHE A 263 39.91 -9.41 7.43
CA PHE A 263 41.35 -9.13 7.39
C PHE A 263 42.11 -10.27 6.70
N CYS A 264 41.78 -11.52 7.04
CA CYS A 264 42.32 -12.73 6.41
C CYS A 264 41.97 -12.78 4.91
N ARG A 265 40.70 -12.50 4.55
CA ARG A 265 40.29 -12.48 3.14
C ARG A 265 41.07 -11.45 2.34
N ARG A 266 41.29 -10.25 2.89
CA ARG A 266 42.08 -9.19 2.23
C ARG A 266 43.50 -9.65 1.94
N PHE A 267 44.14 -10.34 2.89
CA PHE A 267 45.46 -10.96 2.68
C PHE A 267 45.42 -12.03 1.58
N LEU A 268 44.42 -12.90 1.56
CA LEU A 268 44.29 -13.95 0.55
C LEU A 268 44.05 -13.37 -0.86
N TYR A 269 43.20 -12.35 -1.00
CA TYR A 269 43.05 -11.62 -2.27
C TYR A 269 44.38 -11.08 -2.77
N GLN A 270 45.16 -10.44 -1.89
CA GLN A 270 46.45 -9.86 -2.22
C GLN A 270 47.48 -10.92 -2.64
N GLU A 271 47.71 -11.93 -1.80
CA GLU A 271 48.80 -12.89 -2.02
C GLU A 271 48.46 -13.92 -3.09
N ILE A 272 47.20 -14.36 -3.23
CA ILE A 272 46.84 -15.32 -4.27
C ILE A 272 46.95 -14.67 -5.65
N ALA A 273 46.46 -13.43 -5.82
CA ALA A 273 46.63 -12.69 -7.06
C ALA A 273 48.11 -12.44 -7.40
N ARG A 274 48.96 -12.27 -6.38
CA ARG A 274 50.41 -12.06 -6.54
C ARG A 274 51.17 -13.35 -6.91
N LEU A 275 50.82 -14.47 -6.27
CA LEU A 275 51.55 -15.74 -6.38
C LEU A 275 51.01 -16.64 -7.50
N PHE A 276 49.71 -16.56 -7.79
CA PHE A 276 49.01 -17.47 -8.70
C PHE A 276 48.17 -16.67 -9.71
N PRO A 277 48.80 -16.02 -10.71
CA PRO A 277 48.10 -15.13 -11.64
C PRO A 277 47.05 -15.83 -12.51
N ASP A 278 47.12 -17.16 -12.67
CA ASP A 278 46.13 -17.94 -13.43
C ASP A 278 44.92 -18.36 -12.57
N LEU A 279 44.98 -18.15 -11.25
CA LEU A 279 43.87 -18.38 -10.34
C LEU A 279 43.08 -17.11 -10.12
N HIS A 280 41.77 -17.25 -10.21
CA HIS A 280 40.84 -16.22 -9.73
C HIS A 280 40.32 -16.61 -8.36
N VAL A 281 40.35 -15.66 -7.43
CA VAL A 281 39.79 -15.80 -6.08
C VAL A 281 38.57 -14.90 -5.96
N GLY A 282 37.44 -15.47 -5.55
CA GLY A 282 36.16 -14.76 -5.50
C GLY A 282 35.28 -15.22 -4.35
N LYS A 283 34.24 -14.43 -4.05
CA LYS A 283 33.17 -14.83 -3.12
C LYS A 283 31.97 -15.32 -3.91
N PHE A 284 31.35 -16.38 -3.43
CA PHE A 284 30.13 -16.93 -4.00
C PHE A 284 29.10 -17.07 -2.89
N SER A 285 27.86 -16.65 -3.16
CA SER A 285 26.76 -16.66 -2.18
C SER A 285 26.39 -18.08 -1.75
N GLU A 286 26.45 -19.04 -2.67
CA GLU A 286 26.18 -20.46 -2.42
C GLU A 286 27.15 -21.08 -1.39
N ASP A 287 28.41 -20.62 -1.36
CA ASP A 287 29.42 -21.11 -0.41
C ASP A 287 29.25 -20.52 1.00
N ASN A 288 28.36 -19.54 1.15
CA ASN A 288 28.26 -18.66 2.31
C ASN A 288 26.85 -18.59 2.91
N VAL A 289 26.09 -19.70 2.82
CA VAL A 289 24.77 -19.82 3.48
C VAL A 289 24.93 -19.87 5.01
N GLY A 290 24.11 -19.10 5.74
CA GLY A 290 23.88 -19.26 7.18
C GLY A 290 24.79 -18.50 8.17
N ASN A 291 25.87 -17.80 7.75
CA ASN A 291 26.71 -17.04 8.69
C ASN A 291 27.39 -15.82 8.04
N HIS A 292 27.19 -14.62 8.62
CA HIS A 292 27.73 -13.35 8.11
C HIS A 292 29.05 -12.91 8.78
N ARG A 293 29.54 -13.61 9.81
CA ARG A 293 30.77 -13.21 10.56
C ARG A 293 32.06 -13.77 9.94
N SER A 294 31.99 -14.86 9.19
CA SER A 294 33.11 -15.46 8.46
C SER A 294 32.64 -15.95 7.10
N GLU A 295 33.42 -15.67 6.07
CA GLU A 295 33.06 -15.98 4.67
C GLU A 295 34.19 -16.79 4.02
N ALA A 296 33.80 -17.75 3.20
CA ALA A 296 34.69 -18.58 2.39
C ALA A 296 35.01 -17.87 1.07
N LEU A 297 36.20 -18.16 0.54
CA LEU A 297 36.64 -17.74 -0.79
C LEU A 297 36.74 -18.98 -1.69
N ARG A 298 36.32 -18.87 -2.94
CA ARG A 298 36.46 -19.92 -3.95
C ARG A 298 37.60 -19.57 -4.89
N LEU A 299 38.46 -20.54 -5.18
CA LEU A 299 39.48 -20.48 -6.21
C LEU A 299 38.97 -21.18 -7.47
N THR A 300 39.06 -20.49 -8.60
CA THR A 300 38.73 -21.02 -9.92
C THR A 300 39.90 -20.83 -10.86
N TYR A 301 40.20 -21.83 -11.70
CA TYR A 301 41.22 -21.69 -12.74
C TYR A 301 40.67 -20.83 -13.88
N SER A 302 41.38 -19.76 -14.22
CA SER A 302 40.86 -18.78 -15.17
C SER A 302 41.36 -18.96 -16.61
N GLY A 303 42.35 -19.82 -16.83
CA GLY A 303 43.04 -19.91 -18.13
C GLY A 303 43.69 -18.57 -18.48
N SER A 304 43.81 -18.23 -19.76
CA SER A 304 44.37 -16.91 -20.14
C SER A 304 43.54 -15.75 -19.55
N ALA A 305 44.18 -14.62 -19.23
CA ALA A 305 43.53 -13.45 -18.63
C ALA A 305 42.26 -12.95 -19.37
N SER A 306 42.14 -13.24 -20.67
CA SER A 306 40.96 -12.92 -21.49
C SER A 306 39.73 -13.77 -21.10
N SER A 307 39.92 -15.03 -20.73
CA SER A 307 38.86 -15.95 -20.28
C SER A 307 38.35 -15.60 -18.87
N ALA A 308 39.25 -15.15 -17.99
CA ALA A 308 38.91 -14.64 -16.66
C ALA A 308 37.98 -13.42 -16.73
N ALA A 309 38.36 -12.42 -17.53
CA ALA A 309 37.59 -11.19 -17.70
C ALA A 309 36.23 -11.45 -18.37
N ALA A 310 36.15 -12.35 -19.34
CA ALA A 310 34.89 -12.73 -19.97
C ALA A 310 33.94 -13.44 -18.98
N THR A 311 34.47 -14.31 -18.13
CA THR A 311 33.68 -15.02 -17.10
C THR A 311 33.16 -14.04 -16.06
N GLU A 312 33.98 -13.09 -15.60
CA GLU A 312 33.57 -12.08 -14.62
C GLU A 312 32.53 -11.12 -15.18
N ARG A 313 32.66 -10.70 -16.44
CA ARG A 313 31.62 -9.92 -17.13
C ARG A 313 30.28 -10.62 -17.17
N LYS A 314 30.28 -11.90 -17.54
CA LYS A 314 29.07 -12.72 -17.58
C LYS A 314 28.38 -12.73 -16.21
N ARG A 315 29.15 -12.96 -15.13
CA ARG A 315 28.63 -12.94 -13.75
C ARG A 315 28.07 -11.58 -13.33
N ILE A 316 28.77 -10.50 -13.67
CA ILE A 316 28.29 -9.13 -13.39
C ILE A 316 26.96 -8.90 -14.10
N THR A 317 26.86 -9.23 -15.38
CA THR A 317 25.63 -9.07 -16.16
C THR A 317 24.50 -9.92 -15.61
N GLU A 318 24.74 -11.20 -15.29
CA GLU A 318 23.73 -12.09 -14.70
C GLU A 318 23.26 -11.59 -13.32
N SER A 319 24.17 -11.07 -12.49
CA SER A 319 23.82 -10.47 -11.21
C SER A 319 22.95 -9.21 -11.37
N MET A 320 23.26 -8.32 -12.32
CA MET A 320 22.47 -7.12 -12.55
C MET A 320 21.12 -7.43 -13.20
N GLU A 321 21.06 -8.46 -14.04
CA GLU A 321 19.80 -8.96 -14.57
C GLU A 321 18.90 -9.54 -13.48
N LYS A 322 19.48 -10.27 -12.52
CA LYS A 322 18.74 -10.73 -11.34
C LYS A 322 18.19 -9.55 -10.53
N ASP A 323 19.01 -8.54 -10.24
CA ASP A 323 18.57 -7.33 -9.53
C ASP A 323 17.45 -6.61 -10.30
N ARG A 324 17.53 -6.57 -11.64
CA ARG A 324 16.48 -6.00 -12.50
C ARG A 324 15.17 -6.78 -12.38
N LEU A 325 15.21 -8.10 -12.49
CA LEU A 325 14.02 -8.94 -12.36
C LEU A 325 13.39 -8.84 -10.97
N GLU A 326 14.21 -8.75 -9.92
CA GLU A 326 13.73 -8.55 -8.54
C GLU A 326 13.07 -7.18 -8.37
N LEU A 327 13.64 -6.14 -8.99
CA LEU A 327 13.04 -4.81 -9.04
C LEU A 327 11.69 -4.83 -9.77
N GLU A 328 11.59 -5.46 -10.95
CA GLU A 328 10.32 -5.56 -11.70
C GLU A 328 9.21 -6.25 -10.88
N ALA A 329 9.57 -7.33 -10.18
CA ALA A 329 8.64 -8.02 -9.29
C ALA A 329 8.20 -7.12 -8.12
N ASN A 330 9.07 -6.21 -7.65
CA ASN A 330 8.76 -5.26 -6.57
C ASN A 330 7.88 -4.08 -7.04
N VAL A 331 8.05 -3.61 -8.29
CA VAL A 331 7.12 -2.63 -8.89
C VAL A 331 5.67 -3.11 -8.73
N GLY A 332 5.45 -4.42 -8.92
CA GLY A 332 4.26 -5.09 -8.40
C GLY A 332 2.96 -4.40 -8.81
N LEU A 333 2.13 -4.01 -7.82
CA LEU A 333 0.80 -3.42 -8.06
C LEU A 333 0.85 -2.07 -8.78
N THR A 334 1.96 -1.34 -8.75
CA THR A 334 2.13 -0.06 -9.45
C THR A 334 1.81 -0.20 -10.95
N ARG A 335 2.14 -1.35 -11.56
CA ARG A 335 1.81 -1.67 -12.97
C ARG A 335 0.31 -1.57 -13.28
N VAL A 336 -0.55 -1.93 -12.32
CA VAL A 336 -2.01 -1.82 -12.48
C VAL A 336 -2.44 -0.36 -12.46
N PHE A 337 -1.89 0.46 -11.55
CA PHE A 337 -2.23 1.88 -11.46
C PHE A 337 -1.66 2.71 -12.61
N GLU A 338 -0.51 2.33 -13.16
CA GLU A 338 0.01 2.88 -14.42
C GLU A 338 -0.95 2.59 -15.58
N CYS A 339 -1.46 1.36 -15.70
CA CYS A 339 -2.47 1.01 -16.70
C CYS A 339 -3.78 1.79 -16.51
N ILE A 340 -4.26 1.95 -15.26
CA ILE A 340 -5.45 2.77 -14.96
C ILE A 340 -5.21 4.24 -15.36
N ARG A 341 -4.04 4.81 -15.01
CA ARG A 341 -3.63 6.17 -15.42
C ARG A 341 -3.66 6.30 -16.93
N ASP A 342 -3.08 5.35 -17.66
CA ASP A 342 -2.92 5.42 -19.12
C ASP A 342 -4.24 5.18 -19.86
N ALA A 343 -5.15 4.38 -19.29
CA ALA A 343 -6.48 4.17 -19.84
C ALA A 343 -7.35 5.44 -19.85
N LYS A 344 -7.06 6.42 -18.97
CA LYS A 344 -7.78 7.70 -18.84
C LYS A 344 -9.31 7.55 -18.76
N LYS A 345 -9.76 6.47 -18.13
CA LYS A 345 -11.17 6.15 -17.92
C LYS A 345 -11.72 6.83 -16.68
N PRO A 346 -13.05 6.93 -16.54
CA PRO A 346 -13.66 7.41 -15.31
C PRO A 346 -13.19 6.56 -14.13
N PHE A 347 -12.61 7.24 -13.14
CA PHE A 347 -12.04 6.68 -11.93
C PHE A 347 -12.94 7.06 -10.76
N ILE A 348 -13.51 6.08 -10.08
CA ILE A 348 -14.62 6.28 -9.15
C ILE A 348 -14.21 5.86 -7.75
N GLY A 349 -14.46 6.70 -6.77
CA GLY A 349 -14.30 6.38 -5.35
C GLY A 349 -15.54 6.76 -4.54
N HIS A 350 -15.51 6.47 -3.25
CA HIS A 350 -16.50 6.93 -2.29
C HIS A 350 -15.82 7.61 -1.12
N ASN A 351 -16.05 8.91 -0.91
CA ASN A 351 -15.35 9.69 0.11
C ASN A 351 -13.82 9.58 -0.02
N CYS A 352 -13.31 9.59 -1.25
CA CYS A 352 -12.04 8.97 -1.61
C CYS A 352 -10.82 9.90 -1.54
N PHE A 353 -10.90 11.01 -0.80
CA PHE A 353 -9.80 11.97 -0.72
C PHE A 353 -8.54 11.38 -0.09
N LEU A 354 -8.71 10.58 0.96
CA LEU A 354 -7.61 9.85 1.60
C LEU A 354 -7.03 8.79 0.66
N ASP A 355 -7.89 8.06 -0.05
CA ASP A 355 -7.49 7.07 -1.04
C ASP A 355 -6.63 7.69 -2.14
N MET A 356 -7.01 8.86 -2.65
CA MET A 356 -6.24 9.56 -3.69
C MET A 356 -4.85 9.95 -3.19
N SER A 357 -4.73 10.38 -1.92
CA SER A 357 -3.43 10.67 -1.30
C SER A 357 -2.55 9.42 -1.23
N HIS A 358 -3.14 8.28 -0.82
CA HIS A 358 -2.44 7.01 -0.78
C HIS A 358 -2.03 6.52 -2.17
N ILE A 359 -2.95 6.51 -3.13
CA ILE A 359 -2.70 6.11 -4.51
C ILE A 359 -1.57 6.94 -5.11
N PHE A 360 -1.60 8.26 -4.90
CA PHE A 360 -0.53 9.15 -5.34
C PHE A 360 0.82 8.76 -4.72
N ALA A 361 0.87 8.72 -3.38
CA ALA A 361 2.10 8.48 -2.63
C ALA A 361 2.72 7.10 -2.89
N LYS A 362 1.90 6.06 -3.10
CA LYS A 362 2.38 4.68 -3.26
C LYS A 362 2.70 4.28 -4.69
N PHE A 363 2.06 4.90 -5.69
CA PHE A 363 2.17 4.46 -7.09
C PHE A 363 2.77 5.50 -8.03
N PHE A 364 2.58 6.80 -7.79
CA PHE A 364 2.97 7.82 -8.76
C PHE A 364 4.19 8.65 -8.32
N GLY A 365 4.33 8.95 -7.03
CA GLY A 365 5.52 9.59 -6.49
C GLY A 365 5.27 10.34 -5.19
N THR A 366 6.23 11.15 -4.77
CA THR A 366 6.09 12.02 -3.59
C THR A 366 4.97 13.02 -3.82
N PRO A 367 3.91 13.04 -3.00
CA PRO A 367 2.86 14.04 -3.14
C PRO A 367 3.40 15.46 -2.90
N PRO A 368 2.93 16.46 -3.65
CA PRO A 368 3.45 17.82 -3.53
C PRO A 368 3.00 18.50 -2.22
N GLU A 369 3.76 19.47 -1.76
CA GLU A 369 3.45 20.19 -0.51
C GLU A 369 2.17 21.03 -0.64
N ARG A 370 2.00 21.70 -1.79
CA ARG A 370 0.85 22.56 -2.07
C ARG A 370 -0.33 21.74 -2.56
N PHE A 371 -1.50 22.08 -2.06
CA PHE A 371 -2.74 21.43 -2.47
C PHE A 371 -3.07 21.69 -3.95
N GLU A 372 -2.75 22.88 -4.47
CA GLU A 372 -2.97 23.22 -5.89
C GLU A 372 -2.13 22.34 -6.84
N ASP A 373 -0.92 21.98 -6.45
CA ASP A 373 -0.06 21.12 -7.25
C ASP A 373 -0.58 19.67 -7.21
N PHE A 374 -1.03 19.21 -6.02
CA PHE A 374 -1.63 17.88 -5.89
C PHE A 374 -2.84 17.74 -6.78
N ARG A 375 -3.68 18.77 -6.81
CA ARG A 375 -4.83 18.86 -7.70
C ARG A 375 -4.46 18.67 -9.16
N ALA A 376 -3.52 19.49 -9.64
CA ALA A 376 -3.14 19.51 -11.05
C ALA A 376 -2.61 18.15 -11.45
N ASN A 377 -1.73 17.57 -10.62
CA ASN A 377 -1.19 16.24 -10.86
C ASN A 377 -2.28 15.16 -10.82
N LEU A 378 -3.21 15.23 -9.86
CA LEU A 378 -4.30 14.26 -9.75
C LEU A 378 -5.23 14.34 -10.97
N HIS A 379 -5.51 15.54 -11.48
CA HIS A 379 -6.31 15.74 -12.68
C HIS A 379 -5.60 15.24 -13.94
N GLU A 380 -4.29 15.44 -14.02
CA GLU A 380 -3.48 14.90 -15.11
C GLU A 380 -3.52 13.36 -15.11
N ILE A 381 -3.40 12.75 -13.92
CA ILE A 381 -3.44 11.29 -13.77
C ILE A 381 -4.85 10.76 -14.07
N PHE A 382 -5.88 11.33 -13.44
CA PHE A 382 -7.29 10.95 -13.54
C PHE A 382 -8.13 12.15 -14.02
N PRO A 383 -8.27 12.35 -15.34
CA PRO A 383 -9.03 13.49 -15.88
C PRO A 383 -10.52 13.41 -15.58
N MET A 384 -11.02 12.20 -15.30
CA MET A 384 -12.40 11.91 -14.96
C MET A 384 -12.45 11.18 -13.62
N LEU A 385 -12.57 11.90 -12.52
CA LEU A 385 -12.55 11.37 -11.16
C LEU A 385 -13.84 11.75 -10.42
N ALA A 386 -14.64 10.75 -10.06
CA ALA A 386 -15.89 10.97 -9.33
C ALA A 386 -15.87 10.37 -7.93
N ASP A 387 -16.36 11.16 -6.97
CA ASP A 387 -16.66 10.67 -5.63
C ASP A 387 -18.17 10.48 -5.47
N THR A 388 -18.60 9.23 -5.30
CA THR A 388 -20.02 8.89 -5.21
C THR A 388 -20.73 9.54 -4.04
N LYS A 389 -20.06 9.73 -2.89
CA LYS A 389 -20.65 10.44 -1.75
C LYS A 389 -20.96 11.87 -2.16
N HIS A 390 -20.04 12.52 -2.86
CA HIS A 390 -20.23 13.86 -3.37
C HIS A 390 -21.32 13.94 -4.44
N VAL A 391 -21.34 13.02 -5.41
CA VAL A 391 -22.35 12.96 -6.47
C VAL A 391 -23.76 12.90 -5.89
N TYR A 392 -24.00 12.02 -4.91
CA TYR A 392 -25.30 11.91 -4.24
C TYR A 392 -25.64 13.14 -3.39
N GLN A 393 -24.65 13.73 -2.72
CA GLN A 393 -24.86 14.91 -1.87
C GLN A 393 -25.14 16.18 -2.67
N SER A 394 -24.48 16.35 -3.82
CA SER A 394 -24.51 17.58 -4.61
C SER A 394 -25.70 17.67 -5.57
N ASN A 395 -26.28 16.53 -5.94
CA ASN A 395 -27.41 16.45 -6.85
C ASN A 395 -28.75 16.38 -6.08
N GLU A 396 -29.62 17.37 -6.28
CA GLU A 396 -30.92 17.47 -5.57
C GLU A 396 -31.83 16.25 -5.81
N LYS A 397 -31.82 15.70 -7.03
CA LYS A 397 -32.65 14.54 -7.38
C LYS A 397 -32.13 13.26 -6.71
N LEU A 398 -30.82 13.11 -6.55
CA LEU A 398 -30.23 11.95 -5.89
C LEU A 398 -30.32 12.08 -4.36
N SER A 399 -29.93 13.23 -3.80
CA SER A 399 -29.96 13.48 -2.36
C SER A 399 -31.36 13.34 -1.75
N SER A 400 -32.41 13.68 -2.49
CA SER A 400 -33.80 13.50 -2.03
C SER A 400 -34.27 12.04 -1.98
N LEU A 401 -33.57 11.13 -2.64
CA LEU A 401 -33.90 9.69 -2.67
C LEU A 401 -33.17 8.88 -1.61
N VAL A 402 -32.14 9.44 -0.98
CA VAL A 402 -31.29 8.72 -0.03
C VAL A 402 -31.31 9.39 1.36
N GLY A 403 -31.55 8.59 2.41
CA GLY A 403 -31.59 9.09 3.79
C GLY A 403 -30.24 9.07 4.50
N SER A 404 -29.26 8.34 3.96
CA SER A 404 -27.95 8.10 4.55
C SER A 404 -26.88 8.06 3.45
N MET A 405 -25.65 8.48 3.78
CA MET A 405 -24.53 8.65 2.84
C MET A 405 -23.33 7.70 3.02
N PRO A 406 -23.18 6.91 4.11
CA PRO A 406 -22.23 5.80 4.13
C PRO A 406 -22.49 4.83 2.98
N LEU A 407 -21.42 4.28 2.40
CA LEU A 407 -21.47 3.44 1.22
C LEU A 407 -22.45 2.27 1.35
N GLY A 408 -22.41 1.53 2.46
CA GLY A 408 -23.29 0.38 2.69
C GLY A 408 -24.78 0.76 2.69
N ASP A 409 -25.13 1.92 3.26
CA ASP A 409 -26.50 2.41 3.27
C ASP A 409 -26.94 2.91 1.89
N LEU A 410 -26.05 3.61 1.16
CA LEU A 410 -26.31 4.02 -0.23
C LEU A 410 -26.52 2.81 -1.13
N TYR A 411 -25.66 1.79 -1.01
CA TYR A 411 -25.79 0.56 -1.79
C TYR A 411 -27.11 -0.15 -1.53
N LYS A 412 -27.54 -0.24 -0.26
CA LYS A 412 -28.86 -0.80 0.12
C LYS A 412 -30.01 0.04 -0.44
N THR A 413 -30.04 1.33 -0.14
CA THR A 413 -31.12 2.24 -0.52
C THR A 413 -31.30 2.32 -2.05
N THR A 414 -30.19 2.31 -2.79
CA THR A 414 -30.21 2.38 -4.26
C THR A 414 -30.55 1.04 -4.92
N SER A 415 -30.62 -0.06 -4.15
CA SER A 415 -31.04 -1.36 -4.65
C SER A 415 -32.56 -1.47 -4.81
N ASP A 416 -33.32 -0.63 -4.10
CA ASP A 416 -34.77 -0.54 -4.23
C ASP A 416 -35.18 0.17 -5.54
N ALA A 417 -36.27 -0.29 -6.16
CA ALA A 417 -36.60 -0.19 -7.59
C ALA A 417 -36.54 1.21 -8.27
N VAL A 418 -36.45 2.31 -7.52
CA VAL A 418 -36.47 3.68 -8.08
C VAL A 418 -35.16 4.03 -8.81
N LEU A 419 -34.01 3.49 -8.36
CA LEU A 419 -32.68 3.76 -8.93
C LEU A 419 -32.09 2.58 -9.71
N ASN A 420 -32.81 1.45 -9.73
CA ASN A 420 -32.34 0.20 -10.30
C ASN A 420 -32.82 0.03 -11.75
N HIS A 421 -32.30 0.86 -12.66
CA HIS A 421 -32.68 0.81 -14.08
C HIS A 421 -31.91 -0.24 -14.89
N ALA A 422 -30.72 -0.62 -14.45
CA ALA A 422 -29.86 -1.60 -15.10
C ALA A 422 -29.52 -2.74 -14.13
N SER A 423 -29.55 -3.98 -14.61
CA SER A 423 -29.18 -5.12 -13.78
C SER A 423 -27.68 -5.15 -13.54
N VAL A 424 -27.24 -5.53 -12.35
CA VAL A 424 -25.82 -5.73 -12.03
C VAL A 424 -25.49 -7.21 -12.07
N LYS A 425 -24.39 -7.59 -12.72
CA LYS A 425 -23.88 -8.97 -12.72
C LYS A 425 -22.38 -8.99 -12.53
N LEU A 426 -21.87 -10.02 -11.86
CA LEU A 426 -20.44 -10.27 -11.87
C LEU A 426 -20.01 -10.90 -13.20
N GLY A 427 -18.76 -10.67 -13.60
CA GLY A 427 -18.15 -11.35 -14.74
C GLY A 427 -18.14 -12.88 -14.55
N PRO A 428 -18.06 -13.68 -15.63
CA PRO A 428 -18.18 -15.14 -15.56
C PRO A 428 -17.20 -15.84 -14.61
N GLU A 429 -16.01 -15.26 -14.43
CA GLU A 429 -14.94 -15.78 -13.56
C GLU A 429 -15.04 -15.30 -12.11
N PHE A 430 -16.07 -14.51 -11.77
CA PHE A 430 -16.25 -13.88 -10.47
C PHE A 430 -17.53 -14.38 -9.81
N SER A 431 -17.36 -15.14 -8.73
CA SER A 431 -18.47 -15.66 -7.92
C SER A 431 -18.52 -15.13 -6.48
N ARG A 432 -17.43 -14.55 -5.99
CA ARG A 432 -17.25 -14.19 -4.57
C ARG A 432 -18.39 -13.34 -4.00
N TYR A 433 -18.86 -12.34 -4.75
CA TYR A 433 -19.90 -11.42 -4.28
C TYR A 433 -21.29 -11.74 -4.85
N GLN A 434 -21.52 -12.95 -5.37
CA GLN A 434 -22.83 -13.34 -5.91
C GLN A 434 -23.84 -13.63 -4.78
N ASP A 435 -23.37 -14.14 -3.65
CA ASP A 435 -24.23 -14.46 -2.52
C ASP A 435 -24.41 -13.22 -1.63
N ALA A 436 -25.61 -12.64 -1.68
CA ALA A 436 -25.97 -11.48 -0.88
C ALA A 436 -26.16 -11.80 0.63
N SER A 437 -26.10 -13.08 1.02
CA SER A 437 -26.14 -13.49 2.44
C SER A 437 -24.79 -13.36 3.14
N GLU A 438 -23.69 -13.27 2.39
CA GLU A 438 -22.35 -13.05 2.92
C GLU A 438 -22.09 -11.55 3.12
N ASN A 439 -21.64 -11.17 4.33
CA ASN A 439 -21.30 -9.79 4.64
C ASN A 439 -19.82 -9.53 4.35
N PHE A 440 -19.53 -8.96 3.19
CA PHE A 440 -18.19 -8.55 2.76
C PHE A 440 -17.89 -7.07 3.03
N HIS A 441 -18.70 -6.38 3.85
CA HIS A 441 -18.40 -4.99 4.23
C HIS A 441 -16.99 -4.91 4.84
N HIS A 442 -16.22 -3.89 4.44
CA HIS A 442 -14.83 -3.70 4.88
C HIS A 442 -13.84 -4.73 4.29
N GLU A 443 -14.14 -5.20 3.08
CA GLU A 443 -13.19 -5.79 2.12
C GLU A 443 -13.08 -4.82 0.94
N ALA A 444 -11.88 -4.33 0.64
CA ALA A 444 -11.66 -3.28 -0.36
C ALA A 444 -12.27 -3.63 -1.73
N GLY A 445 -12.11 -4.88 -2.18
CA GLY A 445 -12.69 -5.35 -3.44
C GLY A 445 -14.23 -5.27 -3.49
N TYR A 446 -14.90 -5.50 -2.36
CA TYR A 446 -16.35 -5.41 -2.24
C TYR A 446 -16.82 -3.96 -2.13
N ASP A 447 -16.11 -3.13 -1.39
CA ASP A 447 -16.42 -1.70 -1.25
C ASP A 447 -16.18 -0.97 -2.59
N ALA A 448 -15.16 -1.34 -3.36
CA ALA A 448 -14.99 -0.88 -4.74
C ALA A 448 -16.14 -1.34 -5.67
N PHE A 449 -16.62 -2.58 -5.51
CA PHE A 449 -17.80 -3.08 -6.23
C PHE A 449 -19.06 -2.28 -5.89
N MET A 450 -19.37 -2.09 -4.60
CA MET A 450 -20.51 -1.30 -4.16
C MET A 450 -20.43 0.14 -4.67
N THR A 451 -19.24 0.75 -4.62
CA THR A 451 -18.97 2.10 -5.11
C THR A 451 -19.33 2.23 -6.58
N GLY A 452 -18.85 1.32 -7.43
CA GLY A 452 -19.16 1.36 -8.86
C GLY A 452 -20.62 1.06 -9.19
N VAL A 453 -21.30 0.22 -8.41
CA VAL A 453 -22.75 -0.02 -8.55
C VAL A 453 -23.55 1.24 -8.21
N VAL A 454 -23.24 1.88 -7.09
CA VAL A 454 -23.87 3.14 -6.67
C VAL A 454 -23.67 4.23 -7.73
N PHE A 455 -22.45 4.34 -8.28
CA PHE A 455 -22.18 5.24 -9.40
C PHE A 455 -23.03 4.91 -10.65
N GLY A 456 -23.06 3.65 -11.09
CA GLY A 456 -23.83 3.24 -12.27
C GLY A 456 -25.34 3.47 -12.13
N ARG A 457 -25.88 3.32 -10.92
CA ARG A 457 -27.28 3.63 -10.61
C ARG A 457 -27.56 5.14 -10.66
N ALA A 458 -26.71 5.97 -10.06
CA ALA A 458 -26.81 7.42 -10.21
C ALA A 458 -26.75 7.85 -11.69
N TRP A 459 -25.80 7.28 -12.44
CA TRP A 459 -25.58 7.59 -13.85
C TRP A 459 -26.80 7.30 -14.72
N THR A 460 -27.39 6.11 -14.55
CA THR A 460 -28.60 5.71 -15.29
C THR A 460 -29.84 6.47 -14.86
N PHE A 461 -30.03 6.71 -13.56
CA PHE A 461 -31.15 7.50 -13.04
C PHE A 461 -31.15 8.93 -13.57
N LEU A 462 -29.97 9.53 -13.69
CA LEU A 462 -29.80 10.87 -14.28
C LEU A 462 -29.94 10.88 -15.81
N LYS A 463 -30.24 9.73 -16.43
CA LYS A 463 -30.48 9.56 -17.87
C LYS A 463 -29.27 9.98 -18.73
N LEU A 464 -28.08 9.73 -18.23
CA LEU A 464 -26.83 10.05 -18.92
C LEU A 464 -26.47 8.99 -19.98
N PRO A 465 -25.63 9.32 -20.98
CA PRO A 465 -25.19 8.36 -22.00
C PRO A 465 -24.53 7.14 -21.37
N ILE A 466 -24.87 5.93 -21.81
CA ILE A 466 -24.43 4.67 -21.17
C ILE A 466 -22.92 4.63 -20.92
N LYS A 467 -22.11 4.99 -21.91
CA LYS A 467 -20.66 5.10 -21.74
C LYS A 467 -20.33 6.44 -21.07
N PRO A 468 -19.77 6.44 -19.85
CA PRO A 468 -19.55 7.70 -19.15
C PRO A 468 -18.47 8.53 -19.83
N SER A 469 -18.75 9.82 -20.00
CA SER A 469 -17.78 10.84 -20.38
C SER A 469 -18.10 12.07 -19.55
N PHE A 470 -17.10 12.62 -18.87
CA PHE A 470 -17.29 13.82 -18.03
C PHE A 470 -17.07 15.11 -18.82
N ALA A 471 -16.72 15.02 -20.11
CA ALA A 471 -16.51 16.19 -20.97
C ALA A 471 -17.72 17.12 -21.02
N SER A 472 -18.93 16.58 -20.88
CA SER A 472 -20.20 17.33 -20.80
C SER A 472 -20.86 17.31 -19.43
N HIS A 473 -20.21 16.71 -18.41
CA HIS A 473 -20.75 16.45 -17.07
C HIS A 473 -19.68 16.68 -16.00
N THR A 474 -19.13 17.89 -15.96
CA THR A 474 -18.00 18.25 -15.08
C THR A 474 -18.36 18.20 -13.59
N GLU A 475 -19.65 18.21 -13.25
CA GLU A 475 -20.15 18.00 -11.88
C GLU A 475 -19.79 16.64 -11.29
N PHE A 476 -19.49 15.64 -12.13
CA PHE A 476 -18.99 14.34 -11.69
C PHE A 476 -17.48 14.35 -11.43
N ASN A 477 -16.76 15.40 -11.82
CA ASN A 477 -15.32 15.49 -11.65
C ASN A 477 -14.94 16.16 -10.31
N GLU A 478 -15.68 15.80 -9.25
CA GLU A 478 -15.60 16.41 -7.92
C GLU A 478 -15.34 15.35 -6.84
N ILE A 479 -14.43 15.65 -5.91
CA ILE A 479 -14.11 14.78 -4.76
C ILE A 479 -14.74 15.33 -3.48
N CYS A 480 -15.28 14.44 -2.63
CA CYS A 480 -15.79 14.81 -1.32
C CYS A 480 -14.62 15.12 -0.38
N LEU A 481 -14.66 16.27 0.27
CA LEU A 481 -13.69 16.65 1.27
C LEU A 481 -14.26 16.43 2.68
N PRO A 482 -13.64 15.57 3.51
CA PRO A 482 -14.08 15.36 4.87
C PRO A 482 -14.20 16.68 5.64
N TYR A 483 -15.31 16.84 6.36
CA TYR A 483 -15.57 17.96 7.27
C TYR A 483 -15.58 19.36 6.63
N SER A 484 -15.65 19.48 5.30
CA SER A 484 -15.68 20.79 4.64
C SER A 484 -16.95 20.99 3.81
N GLU A 485 -17.29 22.25 3.59
CA GLU A 485 -18.27 22.61 2.56
C GLU A 485 -17.73 22.55 1.14
N GLY A 486 -16.41 22.55 1.02
CA GLY A 486 -15.67 22.62 -0.22
C GLY A 486 -16.05 21.46 -1.12
N ARG A 487 -16.51 21.81 -2.32
CA ARG A 487 -16.44 20.93 -3.48
C ARG A 487 -15.06 21.15 -4.06
N PHE A 488 -14.41 20.08 -4.45
CA PHE A 488 -13.18 20.21 -5.20
C PHE A 488 -13.44 19.67 -6.59
N ARG A 489 -13.78 20.56 -7.53
CA ARG A 489 -13.52 20.25 -8.93
C ARG A 489 -12.02 20.10 -9.11
N LEU A 490 -11.61 19.45 -10.16
CA LEU A 490 -10.19 19.42 -10.53
C LEU A 490 -9.76 20.65 -11.37
N ASP A 491 -10.69 21.45 -11.88
CA ASP A 491 -10.45 22.58 -12.81
C ASP A 491 -10.73 24.03 -12.29
N GLU A 492 -11.57 24.27 -11.28
CA GLU A 492 -11.90 25.62 -10.72
C GLU A 492 -11.07 26.16 -9.53
N PRO A 493 -10.92 27.48 -9.30
CA PRO A 493 -10.25 28.02 -8.10
C PRO A 493 -10.89 27.55 -6.77
N ILE A 494 -10.07 27.36 -5.73
CA ILE A 494 -10.54 26.95 -4.40
C ILE A 494 -11.38 28.07 -3.78
N GLN A 495 -12.58 27.73 -3.30
CA GLN A 495 -13.41 28.63 -2.50
C GLN A 495 -13.38 28.16 -1.03
N GLU A 496 -12.78 28.97 -0.15
CA GLU A 496 -12.80 28.69 1.28
C GLU A 496 -14.22 28.83 1.85
N ALA A 497 -14.54 28.00 2.83
CA ALA A 497 -15.83 28.05 3.50
C ALA A 497 -15.95 29.31 4.36
N ASP A 498 -17.08 30.02 4.24
CA ASP A 498 -17.41 31.13 5.15
C ASP A 498 -17.87 30.58 6.50
N TRP A 499 -16.90 30.31 7.37
CA TRP A 499 -17.12 29.77 8.72
C TRP A 499 -18.00 30.63 9.60
N THR A 500 -18.11 31.92 9.30
CA THR A 500 -18.96 32.83 10.10
C THR A 500 -20.42 32.40 10.08
N ARG A 501 -20.86 31.67 9.05
CA ARG A 501 -22.26 31.21 8.94
C ARG A 501 -22.54 29.88 9.64
N PHE A 502 -21.53 29.26 10.24
CA PHE A 502 -21.69 27.95 10.86
C PHE A 502 -22.07 28.02 12.32
N VAL A 503 -22.73 26.96 12.78
CA VAL A 503 -22.89 26.63 14.19
C VAL A 503 -22.39 25.21 14.45
N ARG A 504 -21.90 24.95 15.66
CA ARG A 504 -21.64 23.59 16.17
C ARG A 504 -22.83 23.14 17.00
N LEU A 505 -23.35 21.97 16.69
CA LEU A 505 -24.37 21.22 17.40
C LEU A 505 -23.61 20.20 18.24
N VAL A 506 -23.69 20.26 19.57
CA VAL A 506 -22.94 19.37 20.46
C VAL A 506 -23.83 18.83 21.58
N ASN A 507 -23.39 17.77 22.23
CA ASN A 507 -24.00 17.18 23.42
C ASN A 507 -25.39 16.56 23.19
N PHE A 508 -25.74 16.19 21.94
CA PHE A 508 -26.94 15.40 21.67
C PHE A 508 -26.67 13.89 21.85
N ASP A 509 -27.73 13.11 21.98
CA ASP A 509 -27.67 11.67 22.21
C ASP A 509 -27.00 10.91 21.03
N PRO A 510 -26.14 9.90 21.26
CA PRO A 510 -25.50 9.10 20.18
C PRO A 510 -26.47 8.39 19.22
N SER A 511 -27.73 8.18 19.61
CA SER A 511 -28.78 7.66 18.73
C SER A 511 -29.29 8.70 17.72
N THR A 512 -28.88 9.98 17.85
CA THR A 512 -29.30 11.06 16.96
C THR A 512 -28.86 10.78 15.51
N ARG A 513 -29.77 11.02 14.56
CA ARG A 513 -29.51 10.87 13.12
C ARG A 513 -29.81 12.16 12.37
N SER A 514 -29.37 12.24 11.12
CA SER A 514 -29.48 13.45 10.29
C SER A 514 -30.92 13.97 10.20
N HIS A 515 -31.91 13.08 10.14
CA HIS A 515 -33.32 13.47 10.04
C HIS A 515 -33.85 14.16 11.32
N HIS A 516 -33.35 13.80 12.52
CA HIS A 516 -33.66 14.50 13.77
C HIS A 516 -33.16 15.95 13.71
N LEU A 517 -31.89 16.15 13.34
CA LEU A 517 -31.28 17.48 13.21
C LEU A 517 -31.95 18.30 12.10
N HIS A 518 -32.31 17.66 10.98
CA HIS A 518 -33.06 18.32 9.90
C HIS A 518 -34.42 18.82 10.38
N LYS A 519 -35.20 17.98 11.08
CA LYS A 519 -36.52 18.35 11.61
C LYS A 519 -36.41 19.51 12.59
N LEU A 520 -35.44 19.45 13.50
CA LEU A 520 -35.17 20.49 14.50
C LEU A 520 -34.79 21.83 13.85
N ILE A 521 -33.86 21.83 12.90
CA ILE A 521 -33.42 23.05 12.21
C ILE A 521 -34.55 23.63 11.34
N LYS A 522 -35.29 22.77 10.62
CA LYS A 522 -36.45 23.21 9.82
C LYS A 522 -37.56 23.79 10.69
N GLY A 523 -37.74 23.31 11.91
CA GLY A 523 -38.68 23.88 12.88
C GLY A 523 -38.39 25.34 13.22
N VAL A 524 -37.11 25.75 13.21
CA VAL A 524 -36.69 27.13 13.51
C VAL A 524 -36.60 27.99 12.25
N LEU A 525 -36.04 27.44 11.17
CA LEU A 525 -35.66 28.19 9.96
C LEU A 525 -36.67 28.06 8.81
N GLY A 526 -37.66 27.17 8.91
CA GLY A 526 -38.59 26.85 7.84
C GLY A 526 -38.04 25.77 6.90
N ASN A 527 -38.77 25.49 5.82
CA ASN A 527 -38.39 24.43 4.87
C ASN A 527 -37.21 24.89 4.00
N MET A 528 -36.00 24.67 4.51
CA MET A 528 -34.74 24.98 3.83
C MET A 528 -33.92 23.71 3.63
N HIS A 529 -33.00 23.74 2.66
CA HIS A 529 -32.01 22.69 2.51
C HIS A 529 -31.04 22.73 3.70
N VAL A 530 -30.98 21.65 4.47
CA VAL A 530 -30.14 21.51 5.66
C VAL A 530 -28.98 20.59 5.30
N ARG A 531 -27.74 21.08 5.47
CA ARG A 531 -26.52 20.28 5.30
C ARG A 531 -25.84 20.11 6.66
N ILE A 532 -25.86 18.87 7.18
CA ILE A 532 -25.20 18.50 8.43
C ILE A 532 -23.82 17.93 8.12
N ILE A 533 -22.80 18.43 8.81
CA ILE A 533 -21.43 17.93 8.77
C ILE A 533 -21.16 17.24 10.11
N TRP A 534 -21.26 15.92 10.16
CA TRP A 534 -20.98 15.15 11.37
C TRP A 534 -19.51 15.29 11.78
N GLU A 535 -19.25 15.56 13.06
CA GLU A 535 -17.91 15.66 13.65
C GLU A 535 -17.62 14.46 14.58
N SER A 536 -18.66 13.92 15.24
CA SER A 536 -18.63 12.71 16.07
C SER A 536 -20.06 12.17 16.25
N ASP A 537 -20.24 11.09 17.01
CA ASP A 537 -21.58 10.55 17.34
C ASP A 537 -22.44 11.52 18.19
N THR A 538 -21.83 12.55 18.79
CA THR A 538 -22.50 13.53 19.66
C THR A 538 -22.26 14.97 19.24
N SER A 539 -21.65 15.19 18.08
CA SER A 539 -21.41 16.53 17.54
C SER A 539 -21.48 16.62 16.02
N ALA A 540 -21.97 17.75 15.53
CA ALA A 540 -22.03 18.07 14.12
C ALA A 540 -21.93 19.60 13.89
N ALA A 541 -21.59 20.02 12.68
CA ALA A 541 -21.66 21.41 12.25
C ALA A 541 -22.80 21.61 11.24
N TYR A 542 -23.42 22.79 11.27
CA TYR A 542 -24.45 23.19 10.31
C TYR A 542 -24.13 24.58 9.76
N LYS A 543 -24.16 24.72 8.42
CA LYS A 543 -23.99 26.02 7.76
C LYS A 543 -25.35 26.67 7.54
N ALA A 544 -25.57 27.79 8.23
CA ALA A 544 -26.79 28.56 8.03
C ALA A 544 -26.81 29.23 6.64
N PRO A 545 -27.99 29.37 6.02
CA PRO A 545 -28.17 30.02 4.71
C PRO A 545 -27.83 31.53 4.74
N SER A 546 -27.81 32.14 5.92
CA SER A 546 -27.39 33.53 6.14
C SER A 546 -26.94 33.71 7.59
N LEU A 547 -26.25 34.82 7.89
CA LEU A 547 -25.91 35.19 9.26
C LEU A 547 -27.17 35.38 10.13
N ALA A 548 -28.22 35.98 9.58
CA ALA A 548 -29.50 36.12 10.28
C ALA A 548 -30.13 34.76 10.66
N ALA A 549 -30.03 33.76 9.78
CA ALA A 549 -30.51 32.41 10.06
C ALA A 549 -29.66 31.71 11.14
N ARG A 550 -28.32 31.92 11.12
CA ARG A 550 -27.42 31.44 12.18
C ARG A 550 -27.82 32.01 13.54
N ASP A 551 -27.99 33.33 13.60
CA ASP A 551 -28.29 34.05 14.84
C ASP A 551 -29.67 33.66 15.38
N LYS A 552 -30.65 33.46 14.49
CA LYS A 552 -31.97 32.95 14.87
C LYS A 552 -31.88 31.56 15.51
N LEU A 553 -31.05 30.67 14.97
CA LEU A 553 -30.88 29.31 15.49
C LEU A 553 -30.18 29.32 16.86
N LEU A 554 -29.13 30.13 17.03
CA LEU A 554 -28.43 30.34 18.30
C LEU A 554 -29.39 30.88 19.38
N ALA A 555 -30.17 31.91 19.05
CA ALA A 555 -31.15 32.50 19.97
C ALA A 555 -32.24 31.51 20.38
N ALA A 556 -32.73 30.68 19.43
CA ALA A 556 -33.73 29.66 19.71
C ALA A 556 -33.21 28.57 20.67
N ASN A 557 -31.96 28.12 20.49
CA ASN A 557 -31.34 27.15 21.40
C ASN A 557 -31.13 27.72 22.81
N ALA A 558 -30.60 28.94 22.90
CA ALA A 558 -30.40 29.62 24.18
C ALA A 558 -31.73 29.78 24.96
N ALA A 559 -32.80 30.19 24.27
CA ALA A 559 -34.12 30.34 24.86
C ALA A 559 -34.71 28.99 25.34
N ALA A 560 -34.59 27.92 24.54
CA ALA A 560 -35.06 26.59 24.91
C ALA A 560 -34.33 26.04 26.14
N ARG A 561 -33.00 26.18 26.18
CA ARG A 561 -32.17 25.74 27.32
C ARG A 561 -32.45 26.54 28.60
N ALA A 562 -32.62 27.86 28.51
CA ALA A 562 -32.99 28.70 29.65
C ALA A 562 -34.39 28.33 30.21
N LYS A 563 -35.34 28.02 29.33
CA LYS A 563 -36.67 27.53 29.72
C LYS A 563 -36.59 26.18 30.44
N ARG A 564 -35.73 25.26 29.98
CA ARG A 564 -35.53 23.95 30.64
C ARG A 564 -34.88 24.07 32.02
N GLN A 565 -33.91 24.97 32.17
CA GLN A 565 -33.24 25.22 33.45
C GLN A 565 -34.17 25.86 34.50
N SER A 566 -35.18 26.63 34.06
CA SER A 566 -36.16 27.25 34.95
C SER A 566 -37.36 26.34 35.30
N SER A 567 -37.59 25.27 34.53
CA SER A 567 -38.57 24.24 34.86
C SER A 567 -37.92 23.10 35.65
N SER A 568 -38.21 22.98 36.95
CA SER A 568 -37.68 21.91 37.83
C SER A 568 -38.22 20.49 37.56
N ALA A 569 -38.78 20.24 36.38
CA ALA A 569 -39.33 18.93 36.03
C ALA A 569 -38.24 18.04 35.42
N LYS A 570 -37.89 16.94 36.12
CA LYS A 570 -37.27 15.78 35.47
C LYS A 570 -38.19 15.29 34.34
N PRO A 571 -37.67 14.91 33.17
CA PRO A 571 -38.51 14.30 32.16
C PRO A 571 -39.08 12.99 32.75
N GLN A 572 -40.41 12.86 32.74
CA GLN A 572 -41.01 11.53 32.64
C GLN A 572 -40.45 10.93 31.35
N GLY A 573 -39.87 9.74 31.45
CA GLY A 573 -39.32 9.04 30.30
C GLY A 573 -40.30 9.11 29.15
N ALA A 574 -39.85 9.64 28.02
CA ALA A 574 -40.59 9.51 26.78
C ALA A 574 -40.90 8.02 26.63
N ALA A 575 -42.18 7.70 26.47
CA ALA A 575 -42.58 6.36 26.09
C ALA A 575 -41.79 5.97 24.83
N ASP A 576 -41.30 4.74 24.79
CA ASP A 576 -40.65 4.14 23.63
C ASP A 576 -41.53 4.41 22.38
N GLY A 577 -41.11 5.35 21.52
CA GLY A 577 -41.77 5.60 20.24
C GLY A 577 -41.83 7.04 19.71
N ASP A 578 -41.45 8.09 20.44
CA ASP A 578 -41.40 9.46 19.88
C ASP A 578 -39.98 9.86 19.46
N ASP A 579 -39.71 9.70 18.16
CA ASP A 579 -38.42 9.86 17.47
C ASP A 579 -38.04 11.35 17.28
N THR A 580 -38.15 12.17 18.33
CA THR A 580 -37.97 13.63 18.24
C THR A 580 -36.93 14.19 19.21
N LEU A 581 -35.89 14.79 18.64
CA LEU A 581 -34.88 15.59 19.35
C LEU A 581 -35.43 16.98 19.69
N ASP A 582 -35.34 17.42 20.96
CA ASP A 582 -35.74 18.76 21.40
C ASP A 582 -34.59 19.77 21.27
N MET A 583 -34.91 21.05 21.02
CA MET A 583 -33.93 22.15 20.97
C MET A 583 -33.11 22.30 22.26
N ALA A 584 -33.62 21.87 23.41
CA ALA A 584 -32.91 21.93 24.68
C ALA A 584 -32.06 20.67 24.98
N ASP A 585 -32.15 19.61 24.17
CA ASP A 585 -31.37 18.38 24.31
C ASP A 585 -29.94 18.51 23.74
N LEU A 586 -29.67 19.57 22.98
CA LEU A 586 -28.36 19.89 22.45
C LEU A 586 -27.92 21.31 22.82
N GLU A 587 -26.65 21.59 22.58
CA GLU A 587 -26.08 22.93 22.65
C GLU A 587 -25.68 23.38 21.24
N ILE A 588 -26.10 24.59 20.86
CA ILE A 588 -25.75 25.21 19.59
C ILE A 588 -24.80 26.37 19.87
N LEU A 589 -23.57 26.23 19.39
CA LEU A 589 -22.49 27.19 19.60
C LEU A 589 -22.13 27.90 18.30
N PRO A 590 -21.75 29.19 18.32
CA PRO A 590 -21.19 29.84 17.15
C PRO A 590 -19.88 29.15 16.77
N PHE A 591 -19.63 29.05 15.47
CA PHE A 591 -18.36 28.56 14.96
C PHE A 591 -17.33 29.69 15.01
N CYS A 592 -16.75 29.93 16.20
CA CYS A 592 -15.67 30.91 16.33
C CYS A 592 -14.38 30.32 15.74
N GLY A 593 -13.79 31.01 14.75
CA GLY A 593 -12.41 30.70 14.34
C GLY A 593 -11.48 30.78 15.55
N GLU A 594 -10.46 29.92 15.60
CA GLU A 594 -9.47 29.85 16.68
C GLU A 594 -8.60 31.12 16.73
N ALA A 595 -9.19 32.25 17.11
CA ALA A 595 -8.51 33.49 17.40
C ALA A 595 -8.72 33.89 18.87
N ASP A 596 -8.65 32.94 19.81
CA ASP A 596 -8.47 33.28 21.24
C ASP A 596 -8.01 32.09 22.14
N SER A 597 -7.23 31.14 21.61
CA SER A 597 -6.68 30.05 22.45
C SER A 597 -5.47 30.49 23.31
N SER A 598 -4.97 31.72 23.13
CA SER A 598 -3.87 32.27 23.94
C SER A 598 -4.31 32.89 25.28
N LYS A 599 -5.61 32.89 25.62
CA LYS A 599 -6.14 33.48 26.86
C LYS A 599 -6.84 32.54 27.83
N ARG A 600 -6.78 31.22 27.64
CA ARG A 600 -7.02 30.27 28.76
C ARG A 600 -5.70 29.91 29.42
N SER A 601 -5.15 30.89 30.13
CA SER A 601 -4.10 30.66 31.11
C SER A 601 -4.60 29.69 32.18
N ARG A 602 -3.80 28.65 32.42
CA ARG A 602 -3.89 27.73 33.55
C ARG A 602 -4.04 28.49 34.87
N GLU A 603 -5.09 28.21 35.61
CA GLU A 603 -5.02 28.28 37.08
C GLU A 603 -4.78 26.85 37.61
N PRO A 604 -3.76 26.64 38.46
CA PRO A 604 -3.48 25.34 39.05
C PRO A 604 -4.42 25.11 40.24
N GLY A 605 -5.50 24.36 40.02
CA GLY A 605 -6.37 23.84 41.08
C GLY A 605 -5.85 22.49 41.57
N THR A 606 -5.30 22.49 42.77
CA THR A 606 -4.87 21.33 43.56
C THR A 606 -5.95 20.28 43.74
N GLY A 607 -5.62 19.01 43.55
CA GLY A 607 -6.49 17.88 43.88
C GLY A 607 -6.03 16.60 43.19
N ALA A 608 -5.01 15.96 43.77
CA ALA A 608 -4.79 14.54 43.52
C ALA A 608 -5.98 13.79 44.10
N ASP A 609 -6.64 12.95 43.30
CA ASP A 609 -7.33 11.77 43.80
C ASP A 609 -7.38 10.70 42.70
N ASP A 610 -6.83 9.55 43.08
CA ASP A 610 -6.90 8.25 42.44
C ASP A 610 -8.33 7.90 42.01
N TYR A 611 -8.49 7.39 40.78
CA TYR A 611 -9.64 6.55 40.44
C TYR A 611 -9.18 5.28 39.73
N THR A 612 -9.05 4.26 40.55
CA THR A 612 -9.02 2.84 40.21
C THR A 612 -10.37 2.43 39.61
N PHE A 613 -10.33 1.65 38.53
CA PHE A 613 -11.52 1.12 37.86
C PHE A 613 -11.87 -0.24 38.50
N GLU A 614 -12.86 -0.28 39.40
CA GLU A 614 -13.45 -1.52 39.88
C GLU A 614 -14.35 -2.13 38.79
N ALA A 615 -13.86 -3.23 38.19
CA ALA A 615 -14.66 -4.09 37.34
C ALA A 615 -15.59 -4.97 38.19
N LYS A 616 -16.91 -4.79 38.03
CA LYS A 616 -17.93 -5.73 38.52
C LYS A 616 -17.78 -7.08 37.79
N ARG A 617 -17.22 -8.07 38.47
CA ARG A 617 -17.29 -9.50 38.09
C ARG A 617 -18.54 -10.13 38.69
N SER A 618 -19.39 -10.68 37.84
CA SER A 618 -20.36 -11.73 38.20
C SER A 618 -19.62 -13.04 38.40
N ARG A 619 -19.75 -13.65 39.59
CA ARG A 619 -19.25 -14.98 39.92
C ARG A 619 -20.07 -16.05 39.20
N ASN A 620 -19.38 -16.99 38.58
CA ASN A 620 -19.70 -18.42 38.63
C ASN A 620 -18.36 -19.16 38.58
N GLU A 621 -17.97 -19.73 39.73
CA GLU A 621 -16.84 -20.63 39.90
C GLU A 621 -17.35 -22.05 39.66
N GLU A 622 -16.69 -22.81 38.77
CA GLU A 622 -16.53 -24.25 38.94
C GLU A 622 -15.08 -24.64 38.57
N ASP A 623 -14.54 -25.48 39.44
CA ASP A 623 -13.16 -25.98 39.56
C ASP A 623 -12.62 -26.71 38.32
N VAL A 624 -11.30 -26.61 38.06
CA VAL A 624 -10.35 -27.69 37.67
C VAL A 624 -8.89 -27.19 37.84
N PRO A 625 -7.91 -28.01 38.30
CA PRO A 625 -6.70 -27.52 38.98
C PRO A 625 -5.49 -27.23 38.08
N ARG A 626 -4.62 -26.35 38.60
CA ARG A 626 -3.29 -25.98 38.06
C ARG A 626 -2.32 -27.17 38.10
N VAL A 627 -1.68 -27.44 36.96
CA VAL A 627 -0.39 -28.12 36.89
C VAL A 627 0.70 -27.05 36.73
N ALA A 628 1.69 -27.10 37.61
CA ALA A 628 2.87 -26.27 37.58
C ALA A 628 3.94 -26.87 36.66
N SER A 629 4.64 -26.04 35.89
CA SER A 629 6.05 -26.27 35.56
C SER A 629 6.72 -24.98 35.08
N ASP A 630 7.86 -24.71 35.69
CA ASP A 630 8.89 -23.73 35.37
C ASP A 630 9.26 -23.64 33.88
N SER A 631 9.64 -22.46 33.41
CA SER A 631 11.06 -22.16 33.20
C SER A 631 11.28 -20.81 32.50
N THR A 632 12.33 -20.17 32.99
CA THR A 632 13.06 -19.00 32.52
C THR A 632 13.40 -18.98 31.03
N SER A 633 13.25 -17.82 30.40
CA SER A 633 14.31 -17.22 29.57
C SER A 633 13.96 -15.78 29.19
N GLY A 634 14.76 -14.83 29.65
CA GLY A 634 14.73 -13.45 29.19
C GLY A 634 15.17 -13.35 27.73
N CYS A 635 14.53 -12.48 26.97
CA CYS A 635 15.03 -11.99 25.70
C CYS A 635 14.93 -10.46 25.74
N SER A 636 16.07 -9.79 25.77
CA SER A 636 16.17 -8.35 25.57
C SER A 636 15.89 -8.06 24.10
N ILE A 637 14.91 -7.20 23.85
CA ILE A 637 14.61 -6.69 22.52
C ILE A 637 15.61 -5.55 22.24
N ALA A 638 16.27 -5.64 21.08
CA ALA A 638 17.14 -4.62 20.51
C ALA A 638 16.33 -3.65 19.63
#